data_AF-A0A942G3B6-F1
#
_entry.id   AF-A0A942G3B6-F1
#
_cell.length_a   1.000
_cell.length_b   1.000
_cell.length_c   1.000
_cell.angle_alpha   90.00
_cell.angle_beta   90.00
_cell.angle_gamma   90.00
#
_symmetry.space_group_name_H-M   'P 1'
#
loop_
_entity.id
_entity.type
_entity.pdbx_description
1 polymer ?
#
loop_
_entity_poly.entity_id
_entity_poly.type
_entity_poly.pdbx_seq_one_letter_code
_entity_poly.pdbx_strand_id
1 'polypeptide(L)'
;MSEKENIGNRHRIIFQPSGRRGYVDKGKTIKQASVALGVDIEGICGEQATCGKCKVRIEEGYFEKYGIQSGRDHVSPVGEVEKKFFNLQQERGGYRLACQTQVHGDIVVFIPEESRIRKQVVRKPARAMDIELKPAVKKYYVELVKATLHDTLGDWERLQDELEKKFGLSNLTIDYQALISLQNVVREGNWKVTISVWKDKEVIKVDAGQVTKRCYGLAVDVGSTTVAGYLCDLTDGTVVTTASMMNPQVIYGEDVMSRITYHMSNKDGLEHMNKAIIDGLNEIAGEAAEQAGIKREDIVDMVIVGNTCMHHLFLNIDPLYIGMSPFPPAIHHSLDLKARELGLKVPPEAEAADKGGYPPCQVACPAGVNGQDFLYLTAQGKFSEALELVRRAMPFSGVCGYVCTYPCEVECERGQLDEPLSICSTHRFLAEYELGAGRAKATPVVKKREDRVAIIGSGPAGLACAYDLIRKGCPVTVFEAAAKAGGLLRYGIPDYRLPKGMLDNEINFIEELGVEIKTSSPQKDVKSLFDQGYKAVFLATGAGIPQKMSIPNEEASGVICALDLLRKVNSGENVELKKRVAVIGGGNAAVDAARVAKRLGADEVVLIYRRSRAEMPAIMTEVEEAEREGVKLHLLAAPVKILAKDGQVIGLQCVRTELGEPDDSGRQRPIPIKGSEFNLDVSHVIVAIGQVVDKATLPAGLEYTSQGTISVDPETLQTSMEGIFAGGDVALGASNVIKSIAAGQQAAISIGLHLEGVDLKRGRPAPLKRVENVPKTGLEKVARRVVPLLELEQGKGSAGDSREEIAAEESKRCLNCSQFAETAAVVECRDLGVKIAPGAYIHVLPIEAGFVGADNVGVLLAEKPYEQDAIELIIDIGTNGELILGNRKKLISSSCATGPAFEGAEIRFGCRAAPGAIEKIEIDPETKEVRFKVIERHEWNTEVDNIGANGICGSAIIDVVPQLFMAGIIDRTGRFKKDLQHPRFRIDEGGAEFVIAWAKETSIGEDIVVCQDDVRNIQLAKGAMYAGAKLMMRRLGVDKVDKVILAGAFGSYIDKKSAAVLGLFPSCELENIYSVGNAAGDGARVALLNVDKRVEADIMARQVEYVELTVEPDFDKVFSEAMWLPHMKDKFPHIENLLPGKAAK
;
A
#
# COMPACT_ATOMS: atom_id res chain seq x y z
N MET A 1 -7.79 -57.79 12.51
CA MET A 1 -7.16 -56.60 13.13
C MET A 1 -7.86 -55.38 12.57
N SER A 2 -8.46 -54.54 13.40
CA SER A 2 -9.35 -53.46 12.98
C SER A 2 -8.59 -52.27 12.40
N GLU A 3 -9.12 -51.66 11.32
CA GLU A 3 -8.57 -50.50 10.60
C GLU A 3 -8.19 -49.28 11.46
N LYS A 4 -8.65 -49.20 12.72
CA LYS A 4 -8.33 -48.12 13.65
C LYS A 4 -6.92 -48.16 14.24
N GLU A 5 -6.23 -49.31 14.25
CA GLU A 5 -4.84 -49.41 14.76
C GLU A 5 -3.78 -49.04 13.70
N ASN A 6 -4.15 -48.89 12.42
CA ASN A 6 -3.21 -48.69 11.30
C ASN A 6 -2.99 -47.20 10.93
N ILE A 7 -3.66 -46.27 11.61
CA ILE A 7 -3.62 -44.83 11.31
C ILE A 7 -2.38 -44.16 11.94
N GLY A 8 -1.76 -44.74 12.97
CA GLY A 8 -0.60 -44.16 13.67
C GLY A 8 0.73 -44.19 12.90
N ASN A 9 0.80 -44.87 11.74
CA ASN A 9 2.05 -45.02 10.98
C ASN A 9 1.94 -44.60 9.50
N ARG A 10 0.84 -43.91 9.15
CA ARG A 10 0.57 -43.40 7.80
C ARG A 10 0.29 -41.92 7.86
N HIS A 11 0.85 -41.17 6.92
CA HIS A 11 0.71 -39.73 6.80
C HIS A 11 0.03 -39.39 5.49
N ARG A 12 -0.73 -38.30 5.48
CA ARG A 12 -1.41 -37.81 4.29
C ARG A 12 -0.45 -36.96 3.47
N ILE A 13 -0.34 -37.29 2.19
CA ILE A 13 0.46 -36.53 1.22
C ILE A 13 -0.46 -36.00 0.13
N ILE A 14 -0.29 -34.72 -0.22
CA ILE A 14 -1.01 -34.04 -1.30
C ILE A 14 0.01 -33.50 -2.29
N PHE A 15 -0.11 -33.90 -3.54
CA PHE A 15 0.73 -33.41 -4.63
C PHE A 15 0.02 -32.27 -5.37
N GLN A 16 0.67 -31.12 -5.41
CA GLN A 16 0.26 -29.96 -6.19
C GLN A 16 1.16 -29.81 -7.42
N PRO A 17 0.61 -29.49 -8.60
CA PRO A 17 -0.77 -29.06 -8.86
C PRO A 17 -1.72 -30.18 -9.31
N SER A 18 -1.30 -31.44 -9.30
CA SER A 18 -2.13 -32.53 -9.81
C SER A 18 -3.37 -32.80 -8.93
N GLY A 19 -3.44 -32.22 -7.72
CA GLY A 19 -4.49 -32.44 -6.73
C GLY A 19 -4.52 -33.86 -6.16
N ARG A 20 -3.62 -34.75 -6.62
CA ARG A 20 -3.60 -36.15 -6.21
C ARG A 20 -3.18 -36.27 -4.76
N ARG A 21 -3.91 -37.09 -4.02
CA ARG A 21 -3.77 -37.21 -2.57
C ARG A 21 -4.00 -38.63 -2.10
N GLY A 22 -3.33 -39.00 -1.01
CA GLY A 22 -3.51 -40.31 -0.38
C GLY A 22 -2.67 -40.46 0.88
N TYR A 23 -2.66 -41.68 1.42
CA TYR A 23 -1.88 -42.02 2.61
C TYR A 23 -0.60 -42.75 2.22
N VAL A 24 0.51 -42.38 2.85
CA VAL A 24 1.81 -43.01 2.67
C VAL A 24 2.36 -43.47 4.02
N ASP A 25 2.97 -44.65 4.08
CA ASP A 25 3.62 -45.15 5.30
C ASP A 25 4.81 -44.27 5.68
N LYS A 26 4.99 -44.04 6.98
CA LYS A 26 6.11 -43.28 7.54
C LYS A 26 7.46 -43.83 7.05
N GLY A 27 8.34 -42.94 6.61
CA GLY A 27 9.69 -43.28 6.14
C GLY A 27 9.80 -43.59 4.64
N LYS A 28 8.68 -43.69 3.90
CA LYS A 28 8.73 -43.74 2.44
C LYS A 28 9.17 -42.41 1.85
N THR A 29 9.82 -42.47 0.70
CA THR A 29 10.24 -41.25 -0.01
C THR A 29 9.07 -40.60 -0.72
N ILE A 30 9.15 -39.29 -0.95
CA ILE A 30 8.17 -38.55 -1.76
C ILE A 30 8.07 -39.17 -3.17
N LYS A 31 9.18 -39.67 -3.73
CA LYS A 31 9.18 -40.35 -5.04
C LYS A 31 8.38 -41.65 -5.01
N GLN A 32 8.54 -42.47 -3.97
CA GLN A 32 7.74 -43.69 -3.80
C GLN A 32 6.25 -43.36 -3.61
N ALA A 33 5.95 -42.30 -2.86
CA ALA A 33 4.59 -41.80 -2.69
C ALA A 33 3.98 -41.33 -4.01
N SER A 34 4.77 -40.66 -4.86
CA SER A 34 4.33 -40.19 -6.18
C SER A 34 3.93 -41.35 -7.09
N VAL A 35 4.72 -42.43 -7.13
CA VAL A 35 4.40 -43.62 -7.94
C VAL A 35 3.12 -44.30 -7.45
N ALA A 36 2.95 -44.44 -6.14
CA ALA A 36 1.76 -45.05 -5.54
C ALA A 36 0.46 -44.27 -5.84
N LEU A 37 0.57 -42.95 -6.01
CA LEU A 37 -0.56 -42.06 -6.31
C LEU A 37 -0.63 -41.70 -7.81
N GLY A 38 0.21 -42.31 -8.65
CA GLY A 38 0.29 -42.06 -10.09
C GLY A 38 0.66 -40.62 -10.46
N VAL A 39 1.48 -39.97 -9.64
CA VAL A 39 2.01 -38.62 -9.88
C VAL A 39 3.39 -38.71 -10.54
N ASP A 40 3.52 -38.05 -11.69
CA ASP A 40 4.74 -38.07 -12.48
C ASP A 40 5.78 -37.06 -11.96
N ILE A 41 6.86 -37.58 -11.37
CA ILE A 41 8.08 -36.83 -11.02
C ILE A 41 9.25 -37.41 -11.83
N GLU A 42 10.02 -36.59 -12.55
CA GLU A 42 11.13 -37.04 -13.37
C GLU A 42 12.24 -37.69 -12.51
N GLY A 43 12.71 -38.88 -12.90
CA GLY A 43 13.57 -39.72 -12.07
C GLY A 43 14.50 -40.63 -12.87
N ILE A 44 15.35 -40.05 -13.72
CA ILE A 44 16.22 -40.79 -14.66
C ILE A 44 17.41 -41.52 -14.02
N CYS A 45 17.72 -41.22 -12.75
CA CYS A 45 18.88 -41.79 -12.05
C CYS A 45 18.57 -42.99 -11.13
N GLY A 46 17.34 -43.52 -11.13
CA GLY A 46 16.97 -44.65 -10.28
C GLY A 46 17.11 -44.37 -8.77
N GLU A 47 16.69 -43.18 -8.34
CA GLU A 47 16.72 -42.71 -6.94
C GLU A 47 18.14 -42.54 -6.32
N GLN A 48 19.20 -42.59 -7.14
CA GLN A 48 20.60 -42.42 -6.72
C GLN A 48 21.02 -40.96 -6.44
N ALA A 49 20.11 -39.99 -6.60
CA ALA A 49 20.35 -38.56 -6.38
C ALA A 49 21.54 -37.97 -7.17
N THR A 50 21.79 -38.45 -8.40
CA THR A 50 22.88 -37.95 -9.26
C THR A 50 22.43 -36.95 -10.33
N CYS A 51 21.13 -36.93 -10.68
CA CYS A 51 20.62 -36.11 -11.79
C CYS A 51 19.97 -34.78 -11.38
N GLY A 52 19.55 -34.63 -10.12
CA GLY A 52 18.87 -33.42 -9.63
C GLY A 52 17.52 -33.10 -10.29
N LYS A 53 16.89 -34.03 -11.01
CA LYS A 53 15.65 -33.79 -11.77
C LYS A 53 14.34 -34.01 -10.99
N CYS A 54 14.41 -34.63 -9.82
CA CYS A 54 13.24 -34.93 -8.98
C CYS A 54 12.99 -33.84 -7.92
N LYS A 55 13.24 -32.57 -8.26
CA LYS A 55 13.09 -31.47 -7.29
C LYS A 55 11.62 -31.29 -6.94
N VAL A 56 11.34 -31.11 -5.66
CA VAL A 56 10.01 -30.80 -5.12
C VAL A 56 10.16 -29.73 -4.06
N ARG A 57 9.08 -29.02 -3.75
CA ARG A 57 9.07 -28.02 -2.68
C ARG A 57 8.07 -28.43 -1.62
N ILE A 58 8.48 -28.38 -0.34
CA ILE A 58 7.59 -28.65 0.80
C ILE A 58 6.91 -27.35 1.18
N GLU A 59 5.58 -27.33 1.11
CA GLU A 59 4.79 -26.15 1.47
C GLU A 59 4.44 -26.19 2.96
N GLU A 60 4.48 -25.04 3.61
CA GLU A 60 4.21 -24.90 5.04
C GLU A 60 2.92 -24.13 5.29
N GLY A 61 2.20 -24.50 6.35
CA GLY A 61 0.98 -23.84 6.79
C GLY A 61 -0.18 -24.80 7.03
N TYR A 62 -1.30 -24.21 7.45
CA TYR A 62 -2.56 -24.93 7.60
C TYR A 62 -3.37 -24.85 6.30
N PHE A 63 -3.70 -26.02 5.75
CA PHE A 63 -4.47 -26.13 4.51
C PHE A 63 -5.88 -26.66 4.81
N GLU A 64 -6.81 -25.75 5.11
CA GLU A 64 -8.17 -26.07 5.60
C GLU A 64 -8.95 -27.02 4.68
N LYS A 65 -8.88 -26.81 3.35
CA LYS A 65 -9.50 -27.69 2.34
C LYS A 65 -9.12 -29.16 2.51
N TYR A 66 -7.90 -29.42 2.98
CA TYR A 66 -7.40 -30.77 3.20
C TYR A 66 -7.47 -31.19 4.67
N GLY A 67 -7.67 -30.25 5.59
CA GLY A 67 -7.63 -30.49 7.03
C GLY A 67 -6.26 -30.98 7.51
N ILE A 68 -5.17 -30.49 6.91
CA ILE A 68 -3.80 -30.89 7.29
C ILE A 68 -2.93 -29.68 7.63
N GLN A 69 -2.05 -29.88 8.61
CA GLN A 69 -0.92 -29.00 8.89
C GLN A 69 0.29 -29.57 8.15
N SER A 70 0.89 -28.78 7.26
CA SER A 70 2.12 -29.15 6.55
C SER A 70 3.29 -28.33 7.09
N GLY A 71 4.44 -28.98 7.27
CA GLY A 71 5.65 -28.37 7.83
C GLY A 71 6.91 -29.02 7.28
N ARG A 72 8.02 -28.29 7.19
CA ARG A 72 9.30 -28.86 6.76
C ARG A 72 9.89 -29.84 7.79
N ASP A 73 9.44 -29.76 9.03
CA ASP A 73 9.72 -30.70 10.11
C ASP A 73 8.96 -32.04 9.95
N HIS A 74 7.97 -32.10 9.04
CA HIS A 74 7.25 -33.33 8.69
C HIS A 74 7.98 -34.20 7.65
N VAL A 75 9.19 -33.81 7.24
CA VAL A 75 10.06 -34.63 6.37
C VAL A 75 11.45 -34.83 6.98
N SER A 76 12.21 -35.79 6.46
CA SER A 76 13.59 -36.02 6.89
C SER A 76 14.46 -34.76 6.72
N PRO A 77 15.49 -34.52 7.57
CA PRO A 77 16.41 -33.40 7.39
C PRO A 77 17.11 -33.41 6.03
N VAL A 78 17.56 -32.24 5.56
CA VAL A 78 18.28 -32.11 4.27
C VAL A 78 19.64 -32.83 4.35
N GLY A 79 19.85 -33.81 3.48
CA GLY A 79 21.11 -34.55 3.41
C GLY A 79 22.23 -33.80 2.67
N GLU A 80 23.49 -34.18 2.92
CA GLU A 80 24.68 -33.60 2.25
C GLU A 80 24.68 -33.77 0.72
N VAL A 81 23.97 -34.79 0.21
CA VAL A 81 23.81 -35.00 -1.24
C VAL A 81 22.81 -34.02 -1.83
N GLU A 82 21.74 -33.69 -1.10
CA GLU A 82 20.70 -32.76 -1.54
C GLU A 82 21.23 -31.32 -1.67
N LYS A 83 22.06 -30.86 -0.72
CA LYS A 83 22.66 -29.51 -0.70
C LYS A 83 23.44 -29.15 -1.97
N LYS A 84 23.94 -30.15 -2.71
CA LYS A 84 24.69 -29.93 -3.95
C LYS A 84 23.83 -29.47 -5.13
N PHE A 85 22.51 -29.62 -5.04
CA PHE A 85 21.57 -29.34 -6.13
C PHE A 85 20.76 -28.06 -5.95
N PHE A 86 20.92 -27.38 -4.82
CA PHE A 86 20.15 -26.20 -4.45
C PHE A 86 21.08 -25.02 -4.21
N ASN A 87 20.68 -23.84 -4.69
CA ASN A 87 21.29 -22.60 -4.23
C ASN A 87 20.67 -22.18 -2.86
N LEU A 88 21.27 -21.17 -2.22
CA LEU A 88 20.82 -20.71 -0.89
C LEU A 88 19.34 -20.30 -0.87
N GLN A 89 18.81 -19.79 -1.98
CA GLN A 89 17.42 -19.38 -2.12
C GLN A 89 16.49 -20.59 -2.23
N GLN A 90 16.88 -21.64 -2.97
CA GLN A 90 16.14 -22.89 -3.10
C GLN A 90 16.13 -23.67 -1.78
N GLU A 91 17.25 -23.73 -1.06
CA GLU A 91 17.30 -24.34 0.28
C GLU A 91 16.35 -23.62 1.25
N ARG A 92 16.43 -22.28 1.31
CA ARG A 92 15.49 -21.46 2.11
C ARG A 92 14.05 -21.58 1.63
N GLY A 93 13.83 -21.82 0.34
CA GLY A 93 12.53 -22.01 -0.28
C GLY A 93 11.90 -23.38 -0.02
N GLY A 94 12.57 -24.29 0.69
CA GLY A 94 12.01 -25.61 1.02
C GLY A 94 12.11 -26.62 -0.12
N TYR A 95 13.01 -26.39 -1.08
CA TYR A 95 13.28 -27.35 -2.16
C TYR A 95 14.02 -28.58 -1.62
N ARG A 96 13.62 -29.74 -2.13
CA ARG A 96 14.04 -31.07 -1.72
C ARG A 96 14.13 -32.01 -2.91
N LEU A 97 14.93 -33.08 -2.80
CA LEU A 97 14.92 -34.14 -3.81
C LEU A 97 13.90 -35.21 -3.40
N ALA A 98 12.88 -35.42 -4.24
CA ALA A 98 11.79 -36.34 -3.93
C ALA A 98 12.26 -37.77 -3.65
N CYS A 99 13.36 -38.20 -4.27
CA CYS A 99 13.93 -39.54 -4.06
C CYS A 99 14.74 -39.70 -2.77
N GLN A 100 15.09 -38.61 -2.08
CA GLN A 100 15.87 -38.65 -0.83
C GLN A 100 15.05 -38.21 0.39
N THR A 101 13.95 -37.49 0.16
CA THR A 101 13.12 -36.92 1.23
C THR A 101 12.09 -37.92 1.70
N GLN A 102 12.17 -38.30 2.98
CA GLN A 102 11.24 -39.24 3.62
C GLN A 102 10.12 -38.51 4.34
N VAL A 103 8.91 -39.07 4.32
CA VAL A 103 7.72 -38.50 4.94
C VAL A 103 7.58 -38.96 6.40
N HIS A 104 7.41 -38.01 7.32
CA HIS A 104 7.28 -38.24 8.77
C HIS A 104 6.04 -37.58 9.42
N GLY A 105 5.32 -36.75 8.65
CA GLY A 105 4.07 -36.09 9.03
C GLY A 105 3.24 -35.79 7.79
N ASP A 106 2.06 -35.20 7.97
CA ASP A 106 1.20 -34.81 6.84
C ASP A 106 1.85 -33.68 6.05
N ILE A 107 1.89 -33.78 4.72
CA ILE A 107 2.63 -32.82 3.88
C ILE A 107 1.91 -32.45 2.59
N VAL A 108 2.05 -31.19 2.20
CA VAL A 108 1.75 -30.69 0.86
C VAL A 108 3.06 -30.54 0.10
N VAL A 109 3.13 -31.20 -1.06
CA VAL A 109 4.32 -31.24 -1.92
C VAL A 109 3.99 -30.56 -3.24
N PHE A 110 4.65 -29.45 -3.53
CA PHE A 110 4.62 -28.82 -4.84
C PHE A 110 5.66 -29.48 -5.75
N ILE A 111 5.24 -29.86 -6.96
CA ILE A 111 6.12 -30.38 -8.01
C ILE A 111 6.34 -29.28 -9.04
N PRO A 112 7.53 -28.64 -9.07
CA PRO A 112 7.92 -27.69 -10.11
C PRO A 112 7.77 -28.29 -11.51
N GLU A 113 7.48 -27.45 -12.51
CA GLU A 113 7.27 -27.91 -13.87
C GLU A 113 8.52 -28.60 -14.47
N GLU A 114 9.71 -28.11 -14.13
CA GLU A 114 10.99 -28.73 -14.49
C GLU A 114 11.16 -30.17 -14.01
N SER A 115 10.43 -30.57 -12.96
CA SER A 115 10.45 -31.91 -12.39
C SER A 115 9.31 -32.81 -12.89
N ARG A 116 8.43 -32.31 -13.77
CA ARG A 116 7.32 -33.10 -14.34
C ARG A 116 7.77 -33.76 -15.64
N ILE A 117 7.43 -35.04 -15.80
CA ILE A 117 7.77 -35.81 -17.00
C ILE A 117 7.11 -35.24 -18.27
N ARG A 118 5.94 -34.60 -18.12
CA ARG A 118 5.20 -33.93 -19.20
C ARG A 118 5.17 -32.43 -18.93
N LYS A 119 5.86 -31.65 -19.75
CA LYS A 119 5.74 -30.18 -19.76
C LYS A 119 4.39 -29.83 -20.36
N GLN A 120 3.54 -29.15 -19.60
CA GLN A 120 2.20 -28.76 -20.04
C GLN A 120 2.28 -27.35 -20.61
N VAL A 121 2.65 -27.24 -21.88
CA VAL A 121 2.77 -25.94 -22.53
C VAL A 121 1.43 -25.59 -23.19
N VAL A 122 0.61 -24.77 -22.53
CA VAL A 122 -0.63 -24.24 -23.12
C VAL A 122 -0.28 -23.05 -24.00
N ARG A 123 0.27 -23.30 -25.19
CA ARG A 123 0.52 -22.23 -26.17
C ARG A 123 -0.73 -21.97 -26.98
N LYS A 124 -1.41 -20.86 -26.72
CA LYS A 124 -2.42 -20.34 -27.63
C LYS A 124 -1.84 -19.15 -28.39
N PRO A 125 -1.84 -19.16 -29.73
CA PRO A 125 -1.44 -17.98 -30.49
C PRO A 125 -2.41 -16.83 -30.20
N ALA A 126 -1.86 -15.62 -30.09
CA ALA A 126 -2.66 -14.41 -29.88
C ALA A 126 -3.56 -14.13 -31.10
N ARG A 127 -4.77 -13.60 -30.86
CA ARG A 127 -5.68 -13.21 -31.95
C ARG A 127 -5.10 -12.04 -32.72
N ALA A 128 -5.14 -12.10 -34.05
CA ALA A 128 -4.87 -10.94 -34.88
C ALA A 128 -5.98 -9.90 -34.67
N MET A 129 -5.61 -8.71 -34.22
CA MET A 129 -6.51 -7.60 -33.95
C MET A 129 -5.92 -6.33 -34.55
N ASP A 130 -6.79 -5.51 -35.15
CA ASP A 130 -6.42 -4.18 -35.61
C ASP A 130 -6.54 -3.21 -34.43
N ILE A 131 -5.40 -2.73 -33.94
CA ILE A 131 -5.29 -1.89 -32.75
C ILE A 131 -4.60 -0.59 -33.16
N GLU A 132 -5.28 0.55 -32.97
CA GLU A 132 -4.66 1.86 -33.14
C GLU A 132 -3.51 2.02 -32.13
N LEU A 133 -2.31 2.29 -32.63
CA LEU A 133 -1.09 2.36 -31.81
C LEU A 133 -0.93 3.75 -31.18
N LYS A 134 -1.17 3.80 -29.86
CA LYS A 134 -0.86 4.93 -28.98
C LYS A 134 -0.22 4.39 -27.69
N PRO A 135 0.95 3.73 -27.77
CA PRO A 135 1.57 3.12 -26.60
C PRO A 135 1.92 4.17 -25.55
N ALA A 136 1.93 3.78 -24.27
CA ALA A 136 2.28 4.69 -23.19
C ALA A 136 3.74 5.12 -23.24
N VAL A 137 4.63 4.27 -23.77
CA VAL A 137 6.06 4.55 -23.86
C VAL A 137 6.46 4.79 -25.31
N LYS A 138 7.13 5.92 -25.54
CA LYS A 138 7.72 6.29 -26.83
C LYS A 138 9.22 6.42 -26.71
N LYS A 139 9.95 6.07 -27.77
CA LYS A 139 11.41 6.25 -27.84
C LYS A 139 11.76 7.50 -28.63
N TYR A 140 12.69 8.29 -28.12
CA TYR A 140 13.19 9.50 -28.75
C TYR A 140 14.71 9.43 -28.87
N TYR A 141 15.23 9.63 -30.08
CA TYR A 141 16.67 9.74 -30.33
C TYR A 141 17.08 11.20 -30.31
N VAL A 142 18.10 11.53 -29.53
CA VAL A 142 18.66 12.87 -29.46
C VAL A 142 20.18 12.85 -29.49
N GLU A 143 20.73 13.89 -30.11
CA GLU A 143 22.15 14.22 -30.04
C GLU A 143 22.28 15.44 -29.14
N LEU A 144 23.01 15.29 -28.03
CA LEU A 144 23.22 16.30 -27.02
C LEU A 144 24.38 17.22 -27.40
N VAL A 145 24.26 18.48 -26.99
CA VAL A 145 25.37 19.45 -27.11
C VAL A 145 26.48 19.04 -26.14
N LYS A 146 27.69 18.86 -26.67
CA LYS A 146 28.88 18.49 -25.89
C LYS A 146 29.16 19.55 -24.82
N ALA A 147 29.37 19.11 -23.58
CA ALA A 147 29.81 19.99 -22.51
C ALA A 147 31.19 20.60 -22.82
N THR A 148 31.37 21.86 -22.47
CA THR A 148 32.63 22.60 -22.65
C THR A 148 32.94 23.40 -21.39
N LEU A 149 34.13 23.99 -21.28
CA LEU A 149 34.44 24.89 -20.16
C LEU A 149 33.55 26.14 -20.11
N HIS A 150 32.91 26.51 -21.23
CA HIS A 150 32.00 27.65 -21.31
C HIS A 150 30.52 27.27 -21.12
N ASP A 151 30.21 25.98 -21.12
CA ASP A 151 28.87 25.44 -21.00
C ASP A 151 28.89 24.32 -19.96
N THR A 152 28.55 24.69 -18.73
CA THR A 152 28.61 23.83 -17.53
C THR A 152 27.27 23.20 -17.17
N LEU A 153 26.29 23.23 -18.09
CA LEU A 153 24.96 22.65 -17.88
C LEU A 153 25.05 21.14 -17.58
N GLY A 154 24.22 20.66 -16.64
CA GLY A 154 24.12 19.24 -16.31
C GLY A 154 23.53 18.42 -17.47
N ASP A 155 23.83 17.11 -17.48
CA ASP A 155 23.43 16.25 -18.60
C ASP A 155 21.91 16.06 -18.70
N TRP A 156 21.20 16.20 -17.58
CA TRP A 156 19.74 16.15 -17.54
C TRP A 156 19.13 17.38 -18.20
N GLU A 157 19.59 18.57 -17.83
CA GLU A 157 19.12 19.83 -18.42
C GLU A 157 19.47 19.87 -19.92
N ARG A 158 20.65 19.36 -20.33
CA ARG A 158 21.03 19.25 -21.76
C ARG A 158 20.05 18.36 -22.52
N LEU A 159 19.65 17.26 -21.89
CA LEU A 159 18.71 16.32 -22.46
C LEU A 159 17.32 16.95 -22.56
N GLN A 160 16.83 17.63 -21.53
CA GLN A 160 15.56 18.36 -21.57
C GLN A 160 15.52 19.40 -22.69
N ASP A 161 16.56 20.23 -22.79
CA ASP A 161 16.68 21.26 -23.83
C ASP A 161 16.58 20.66 -25.25
N GLU A 162 17.27 19.55 -25.51
CA GLU A 162 17.24 18.92 -26.83
C GLU A 162 15.92 18.21 -27.14
N LEU A 163 15.26 17.66 -26.13
CA LEU A 163 13.93 17.06 -26.28
C LEU A 163 12.86 18.12 -26.56
N GLU A 164 12.91 19.24 -25.86
CA GLU A 164 12.01 20.36 -26.10
C GLU A 164 12.21 20.93 -27.50
N LYS A 165 13.47 21.21 -27.89
CA LYS A 165 13.80 21.74 -29.22
C LYS A 165 13.38 20.82 -30.36
N LYS A 166 13.60 19.51 -30.25
CA LYS A 166 13.37 18.55 -31.36
C LYS A 166 11.96 17.99 -31.40
N PHE A 167 11.36 17.75 -30.24
CA PHE A 167 10.10 17.02 -30.12
C PHE A 167 8.99 17.81 -29.42
N GLY A 168 9.27 19.01 -28.91
CA GLY A 168 8.29 19.83 -28.19
C GLY A 168 7.93 19.28 -26.81
N LEU A 169 8.75 18.39 -26.25
CA LEU A 169 8.53 17.79 -24.93
C LEU A 169 9.09 18.70 -23.83
N SER A 170 8.22 19.49 -23.20
CA SER A 170 8.54 20.38 -22.07
C SER A 170 8.07 19.80 -20.74
N ASN A 171 8.63 20.25 -19.61
CA ASN A 171 8.23 19.85 -18.24
C ASN A 171 8.35 18.34 -17.95
N LEU A 172 9.33 17.67 -18.58
CA LEU A 172 9.61 16.26 -18.30
C LEU A 172 10.24 16.09 -16.92
N THR A 173 9.90 15.00 -16.23
CA THR A 173 10.66 14.45 -15.10
C THR A 173 11.56 13.30 -15.58
N ILE A 174 12.47 12.84 -14.72
CA ILE A 174 13.31 11.67 -14.99
C ILE A 174 13.21 10.70 -13.81
N ASP A 175 13.03 9.42 -14.12
CA ASP A 175 13.09 8.37 -13.12
C ASP A 175 14.50 8.30 -12.51
N TYR A 176 14.58 8.12 -11.20
CA TYR A 176 15.84 8.14 -10.47
C TYR A 176 16.87 7.12 -10.99
N GLN A 177 16.46 5.93 -11.44
CA GLN A 177 17.38 4.93 -12.01
C GLN A 177 17.92 5.36 -13.39
N ALA A 178 17.07 6.01 -14.19
CA ALA A 178 17.50 6.63 -15.44
C ALA A 178 18.48 7.79 -15.18
N LEU A 179 18.23 8.61 -14.17
CA LEU A 179 19.13 9.71 -13.80
C LEU A 179 20.51 9.23 -13.35
N ILE A 180 20.58 8.17 -12.52
CA ILE A 180 21.85 7.57 -12.06
C ILE A 180 22.71 7.13 -13.24
N SER A 181 22.11 6.54 -14.27
CA SER A 181 22.83 6.01 -15.44
C SER A 181 23.13 7.07 -16.50
N LEU A 182 22.37 8.17 -16.53
CA LEU A 182 22.39 9.19 -17.59
C LEU A 182 23.80 9.64 -17.96
N GLN A 183 24.60 10.05 -16.97
CA GLN A 183 25.92 10.62 -17.23
C GLN A 183 26.84 9.63 -17.96
N ASN A 184 26.87 8.38 -17.53
CA ASN A 184 27.68 7.33 -18.16
C ASN A 184 27.18 7.03 -19.57
N VAL A 185 25.87 6.83 -19.72
CA VAL A 185 25.22 6.51 -20.99
C VAL A 185 25.45 7.58 -22.05
N VAL A 186 25.40 8.87 -21.67
CA VAL A 186 25.70 9.99 -22.57
C VAL A 186 27.13 9.91 -23.12
N ARG A 187 28.12 9.53 -22.28
CA ARG A 187 29.52 9.44 -22.73
C ARG A 187 29.74 8.19 -23.57
N GLU A 188 29.20 7.05 -23.15
CA GLU A 188 29.24 5.80 -23.92
C GLU A 188 28.64 5.97 -25.32
N GLY A 189 27.55 6.72 -25.42
CA GLY A 189 26.89 7.06 -26.68
C GLY A 189 27.59 8.17 -27.48
N ASN A 190 28.73 8.70 -27.03
CA ASN A 190 29.41 9.86 -27.62
C ASN A 190 28.44 11.03 -27.86
N TRP A 191 27.70 11.40 -26.82
CA TRP A 191 26.70 12.47 -26.81
C TRP A 191 25.45 12.18 -27.64
N LYS A 192 25.25 10.92 -28.05
CA LYS A 192 24.04 10.46 -28.73
C LYS A 192 23.33 9.50 -27.78
N VAL A 193 22.04 9.70 -27.55
CA VAL A 193 21.26 8.83 -26.66
C VAL A 193 19.89 8.56 -27.24
N THR A 194 19.32 7.42 -26.86
CA THR A 194 17.91 7.09 -27.10
C THR A 194 17.23 6.99 -25.74
N ILE A 195 16.14 7.72 -25.56
CA ILE A 195 15.40 7.70 -24.30
C ILE A 195 14.03 7.07 -24.48
N SER A 196 13.55 6.40 -23.45
CA SER A 196 12.16 5.93 -23.37
C SER A 196 11.39 6.85 -22.43
N VAL A 197 10.31 7.46 -22.94
CA VAL A 197 9.49 8.43 -22.22
C VAL A 197 8.10 7.87 -22.02
N TRP A 198 7.65 7.83 -20.78
CA TRP A 198 6.32 7.37 -20.40
C TRP A 198 5.33 8.54 -20.38
N LYS A 199 4.20 8.37 -21.09
CA LYS A 199 3.09 9.32 -21.29
C LYS A 199 3.54 10.74 -21.63
N ASP A 200 4.66 10.88 -22.35
CA ASP A 200 5.28 12.18 -22.67
C ASP A 200 5.54 13.06 -21.42
N LYS A 201 5.74 12.43 -20.25
CA LYS A 201 5.89 13.09 -18.94
C LYS A 201 7.18 12.74 -18.22
N GLU A 202 7.60 11.48 -18.26
CA GLU A 202 8.76 11.01 -17.48
C GLU A 202 9.71 10.19 -18.33
N VAL A 203 11.01 10.49 -18.26
CA VAL A 203 12.08 9.68 -18.84
C VAL A 203 12.33 8.48 -17.93
N ILE A 204 11.99 7.27 -18.40
CA ILE A 204 12.06 6.03 -17.61
C ILE A 204 13.29 5.16 -17.91
N LYS A 205 13.94 5.39 -19.06
CA LYS A 205 15.14 4.67 -19.49
C LYS A 205 15.97 5.52 -20.44
N VAL A 206 17.29 5.43 -20.34
CA VAL A 206 18.24 6.10 -21.25
C VAL A 206 19.23 5.06 -21.77
N ASP A 207 19.36 4.96 -23.08
CA ASP A 207 20.25 4.03 -23.78
C ASP A 207 21.32 4.80 -24.59
N ALA A 208 22.51 4.22 -24.68
CA ALA A 208 23.64 4.84 -25.38
C ALA A 208 23.48 4.74 -26.90
N GLY A 209 23.71 5.86 -27.59
CA GLY A 209 23.66 5.94 -29.05
C GLY A 209 22.24 5.90 -29.61
N GLN A 210 22.15 5.59 -30.91
CA GLN A 210 20.88 5.36 -31.60
C GLN A 210 20.47 3.90 -31.44
N VAL A 211 19.50 3.64 -30.58
CA VAL A 211 18.92 2.31 -30.42
C VAL A 211 17.80 2.16 -31.44
N THR A 212 18.08 1.42 -32.50
CA THR A 212 17.11 1.03 -33.52
C THR A 212 16.28 -0.20 -33.11
N LYS A 213 16.58 -0.80 -31.95
CA LYS A 213 15.79 -1.92 -31.42
C LYS A 213 14.38 -1.46 -31.07
N ARG A 214 13.42 -2.29 -31.47
CA ARG A 214 11.98 -2.18 -31.19
C ARG A 214 11.70 -1.95 -29.70
N CYS A 215 10.60 -1.28 -29.42
CA CYS A 215 10.16 -0.95 -28.05
C CYS A 215 9.22 -2.06 -27.59
N TYR A 216 9.44 -2.69 -26.43
CA TYR A 216 8.64 -3.84 -26.01
C TYR A 216 7.83 -3.56 -24.75
N GLY A 217 6.63 -4.12 -24.71
CA GLY A 217 5.78 -4.14 -23.52
C GLY A 217 5.17 -5.52 -23.31
N LEU A 218 4.70 -5.79 -22.09
CA LEU A 218 4.13 -7.09 -21.73
C LEU A 218 2.68 -6.93 -21.28
N ALA A 219 1.74 -7.59 -21.96
CA ALA A 219 0.36 -7.68 -21.49
C ALA A 219 0.20 -9.01 -20.75
N VAL A 220 -0.32 -8.98 -19.52
CA VAL A 220 -0.42 -10.15 -18.65
C VAL A 220 -1.85 -10.32 -18.16
N ASP A 221 -2.36 -11.54 -18.32
CA ASP A 221 -3.61 -12.01 -17.73
C ASP A 221 -3.30 -12.95 -16.57
N VAL A 222 -3.69 -12.55 -15.36
CA VAL A 222 -3.52 -13.30 -14.11
C VAL A 222 -4.85 -13.97 -13.76
N GLY A 223 -5.08 -15.13 -14.35
CA GLY A 223 -6.20 -16.00 -13.96
C GLY A 223 -5.92 -16.75 -12.67
N SER A 224 -6.98 -17.24 -12.02
CA SER A 224 -6.86 -18.10 -10.82
C SER A 224 -5.97 -19.31 -11.09
N THR A 225 -6.11 -19.94 -12.26
CA THR A 225 -5.40 -21.19 -12.60
C THR A 225 -4.15 -20.97 -13.47
N THR A 226 -4.18 -19.98 -14.36
CA THR A 226 -3.19 -19.77 -15.41
C THR A 226 -2.78 -18.30 -15.45
N VAL A 227 -1.48 -18.05 -15.64
CA VAL A 227 -0.94 -16.73 -15.95
C VAL A 227 -0.44 -16.74 -17.38
N ALA A 228 -0.93 -15.83 -18.22
CA ALA A 228 -0.57 -15.73 -19.62
C ALA A 228 0.05 -14.35 -19.91
N GLY A 229 1.19 -14.33 -20.58
CA GLY A 229 1.92 -13.11 -20.97
C GLY A 229 2.09 -13.00 -22.48
N TYR A 230 1.82 -11.81 -23.02
CA TYR A 230 1.92 -11.48 -24.43
C TYR A 230 2.94 -10.36 -24.61
N LEU A 231 4.13 -10.72 -25.10
CA LEU A 231 5.17 -9.73 -25.39
C LEU A 231 4.84 -9.05 -26.71
N CYS A 232 4.59 -7.75 -26.65
CA CYS A 232 4.20 -6.94 -27.79
C CYS A 232 5.32 -5.96 -28.16
N ASP A 233 5.51 -5.78 -29.45
CA ASP A 233 6.24 -4.65 -29.99
C ASP A 233 5.34 -3.41 -29.97
N LEU A 234 5.68 -2.43 -29.15
CA LEU A 234 4.95 -1.18 -29.00
C LEU A 234 5.08 -0.27 -30.23
N THR A 235 6.04 -0.54 -31.13
CA THR A 235 6.28 0.26 -32.33
C THR A 235 5.35 -0.10 -33.48
N ASP A 236 5.00 -1.39 -33.64
CA ASP A 236 4.13 -1.87 -34.73
C ASP A 236 2.94 -2.73 -34.27
N GLY A 237 2.79 -2.96 -32.96
CA GLY A 237 1.68 -3.70 -32.35
C GLY A 237 1.81 -5.22 -32.46
N THR A 238 2.87 -5.74 -33.05
CA THR A 238 3.01 -7.18 -33.28
C THR A 238 3.25 -7.94 -31.98
N VAL A 239 2.61 -9.11 -31.84
CA VAL A 239 2.91 -10.04 -30.73
C VAL A 239 4.15 -10.83 -31.11
N VAL A 240 5.23 -10.61 -30.37
CA VAL A 240 6.54 -11.22 -30.63
C VAL A 240 6.57 -12.65 -30.08
N THR A 241 6.06 -12.84 -28.86
CA THR A 241 5.93 -14.17 -28.25
C THR A 241 4.82 -14.21 -27.21
N THR A 242 4.38 -15.42 -26.89
CA THR A 242 3.42 -15.74 -25.84
C THR A 242 4.06 -16.69 -24.83
N ALA A 243 4.10 -16.28 -23.57
CA ALA A 243 4.52 -17.12 -22.45
C ALA A 243 3.31 -17.47 -21.59
N SER A 244 3.30 -18.64 -20.97
CA SER A 244 2.18 -19.07 -20.14
C SER A 244 2.67 -20.03 -19.07
N MET A 245 2.17 -19.88 -17.86
CA MET A 245 2.46 -20.79 -16.77
C MET A 245 1.20 -21.07 -15.97
N MET A 246 1.24 -22.12 -15.16
CA MET A 246 0.24 -22.28 -14.13
C MET A 246 0.44 -21.23 -13.03
N ASN A 247 -0.65 -20.64 -12.54
CA ASN A 247 -0.58 -19.67 -11.47
C ASN A 247 0.10 -20.31 -10.23
N PRO A 248 1.23 -19.75 -9.76
CA PRO A 248 1.98 -20.30 -8.64
C PRO A 248 1.21 -20.28 -7.31
N GLN A 249 0.09 -19.55 -7.23
CA GLN A 249 -0.78 -19.48 -6.07
C GLN A 249 -1.73 -20.68 -5.93
N VAL A 250 -1.85 -21.56 -6.93
CA VAL A 250 -2.74 -22.74 -6.90
C VAL A 250 -2.50 -23.62 -5.66
N ILE A 251 -1.28 -23.62 -5.12
CA ILE A 251 -0.93 -24.35 -3.90
C ILE A 251 -1.65 -23.84 -2.64
N TYR A 252 -1.98 -22.56 -2.59
CA TYR A 252 -2.64 -21.92 -1.45
C TYR A 252 -4.17 -21.97 -1.58
N GLY A 253 -4.67 -22.20 -2.78
CA GLY A 253 -6.07 -22.39 -3.09
C GLY A 253 -6.28 -22.56 -4.59
N GLU A 254 -7.12 -23.52 -4.97
CA GLU A 254 -7.45 -23.78 -6.37
C GLU A 254 -8.40 -22.73 -6.94
N ASP A 255 -9.19 -22.08 -6.07
CA ASP A 255 -10.15 -21.03 -6.42
C ASP A 255 -9.90 -19.76 -5.58
N VAL A 256 -10.67 -18.71 -5.89
CA VAL A 256 -10.60 -17.42 -5.20
C VAL A 256 -10.92 -17.53 -3.70
N MET A 257 -11.98 -18.26 -3.34
CA MET A 257 -12.43 -18.34 -1.94
C MET A 257 -11.45 -19.11 -1.06
N SER A 258 -10.92 -20.23 -1.54
CA SER A 258 -9.91 -21.02 -0.85
C SER A 258 -8.61 -20.24 -0.61
N ARG A 259 -8.23 -19.31 -1.50
CA ARG A 259 -7.12 -18.39 -1.27
C ARG A 259 -7.41 -17.37 -0.19
N ILE A 260 -8.62 -16.79 -0.20
CA ILE A 260 -9.06 -15.89 0.87
C ILE A 260 -9.06 -16.64 2.21
N THR A 261 -9.59 -17.86 2.25
CA THR A 261 -9.56 -18.72 3.43
C THR A 261 -8.13 -19.02 3.87
N TYR A 262 -7.20 -19.34 2.96
CA TYR A 262 -5.81 -19.55 3.32
C TYR A 262 -5.20 -18.31 3.99
N HIS A 263 -5.49 -17.11 3.48
CA HIS A 263 -5.09 -15.87 4.15
C HIS A 263 -5.73 -15.72 5.55
N MET A 264 -7.02 -16.01 5.68
CA MET A 264 -7.71 -15.96 6.98
C MET A 264 -7.13 -16.94 8.01
N SER A 265 -6.69 -18.13 7.56
CA SER A 265 -6.17 -19.18 8.44
C SER A 265 -4.67 -19.03 8.73
N ASN A 266 -3.93 -18.20 7.99
CA ASN A 266 -2.47 -18.09 8.10
C ASN A 266 -2.03 -16.62 8.20
N LYS A 267 -1.33 -16.27 9.29
CA LYS A 267 -0.91 -14.89 9.61
C LYS A 267 -0.15 -14.18 8.48
N ASP A 268 0.68 -14.91 7.73
CA ASP A 268 1.49 -14.39 6.62
C ASP A 268 0.97 -14.88 5.24
N GLY A 269 -0.31 -15.28 5.18
CA GLY A 269 -0.88 -15.93 3.99
C GLY A 269 -0.96 -15.01 2.76
N LEU A 270 -1.21 -13.71 2.96
CA LEU A 270 -1.19 -12.71 1.90
C LEU A 270 0.21 -12.55 1.32
N GLU A 271 1.23 -12.45 2.18
CA GLU A 271 2.62 -12.30 1.77
C GLU A 271 3.11 -13.51 0.98
N HIS A 272 2.75 -14.72 1.39
CA HIS A 272 3.07 -15.95 0.64
C HIS A 272 2.47 -15.92 -0.76
N MET A 273 1.19 -15.59 -0.88
CA MET A 273 0.49 -15.54 -2.16
C MET A 273 0.98 -14.40 -3.05
N ASN A 274 1.24 -13.21 -2.48
CA ASN A 274 1.78 -12.06 -3.20
C ASN A 274 3.17 -12.40 -3.75
N LYS A 275 4.07 -12.90 -2.92
CA LYS A 275 5.40 -13.31 -3.37
C LYS A 275 5.34 -14.33 -4.50
N ALA A 276 4.50 -15.36 -4.35
CA ALA A 276 4.34 -16.39 -5.37
C ALA A 276 3.94 -15.80 -6.72
N ILE A 277 2.96 -14.87 -6.76
CA ILE A 277 2.55 -14.27 -8.04
C ILE A 277 3.59 -13.31 -8.60
N ILE A 278 4.31 -12.54 -7.78
CA ILE A 278 5.42 -11.68 -8.25
C ILE A 278 6.54 -12.52 -8.86
N ASP A 279 6.90 -13.65 -8.24
CA ASP A 279 7.85 -14.61 -8.79
C ASP A 279 7.36 -15.18 -10.13
N GLY A 280 6.06 -15.50 -10.25
CA GLY A 280 5.46 -15.95 -11.50
C GLY A 280 5.49 -14.90 -12.61
N LEU A 281 5.20 -13.63 -12.31
CA LEU A 281 5.31 -12.53 -13.26
C LEU A 281 6.76 -12.35 -13.76
N ASN A 282 7.73 -12.53 -12.86
CA ASN A 282 9.15 -12.50 -13.18
C ASN A 282 9.60 -13.66 -14.07
N GLU A 283 9.00 -14.83 -13.91
CA GLU A 283 9.22 -16.00 -14.76
C GLU A 283 8.65 -15.77 -16.16
N ILE A 284 7.40 -15.32 -16.26
CA ILE A 284 6.73 -14.98 -17.52
C ILE A 284 7.50 -13.91 -18.31
N ALA A 285 7.90 -12.81 -17.65
CA ALA A 285 8.68 -11.76 -18.30
C ALA A 285 10.05 -12.28 -18.75
N GLY A 286 10.64 -13.20 -18.00
CA GLY A 286 11.91 -13.85 -18.33
C GLY A 286 11.83 -14.77 -19.53
N GLU A 287 10.86 -15.68 -19.52
CA GLU A 287 10.61 -16.63 -20.61
C GLU A 287 10.28 -15.87 -21.90
N ALA A 288 9.43 -14.85 -21.83
CA ALA A 288 9.09 -14.02 -22.98
C ALA A 288 10.32 -13.29 -23.55
N ALA A 289 11.16 -12.73 -22.70
CA ALA A 289 12.40 -12.06 -23.13
C ALA A 289 13.39 -13.04 -23.77
N GLU A 290 13.57 -14.23 -23.17
CA GLU A 290 14.46 -15.28 -23.68
C GLU A 290 14.02 -15.78 -25.06
N GLN A 291 12.72 -16.09 -25.23
CA GLN A 291 12.17 -16.55 -26.50
C GLN A 291 12.27 -15.50 -27.61
N ALA A 292 12.14 -14.21 -27.26
CA ALA A 292 12.29 -13.11 -28.19
C ALA A 292 13.76 -12.71 -28.45
N GLY A 293 14.72 -13.27 -27.72
CA GLY A 293 16.14 -12.90 -27.83
C GLY A 293 16.45 -11.48 -27.36
N ILE A 294 15.69 -10.96 -26.39
CA ILE A 294 15.84 -9.61 -25.82
C ILE A 294 16.24 -9.68 -24.35
N LYS A 295 16.65 -8.55 -23.76
CA LYS A 295 16.86 -8.46 -22.31
C LYS A 295 15.53 -8.14 -21.62
N ARG A 296 15.35 -8.56 -20.37
CA ARG A 296 14.18 -8.16 -19.56
C ARG A 296 14.06 -6.64 -19.42
N GLU A 297 15.20 -5.96 -19.35
CA GLU A 297 15.32 -4.49 -19.33
C GLU A 297 14.84 -3.80 -20.63
N ASP A 298 14.60 -4.56 -21.71
CA ASP A 298 14.03 -4.03 -22.95
C ASP A 298 12.49 -3.96 -22.91
N ILE A 299 11.87 -4.57 -21.88
CA ILE A 299 10.43 -4.44 -21.58
C ILE A 299 10.24 -3.18 -20.75
N VAL A 300 9.59 -2.16 -21.33
CA VAL A 300 9.49 -0.80 -20.76
C VAL A 300 8.11 -0.42 -20.26
N ASP A 301 7.11 -1.27 -20.48
CA ASP A 301 5.72 -1.08 -20.03
C ASP A 301 5.06 -2.44 -19.82
N MET A 302 4.13 -2.53 -18.88
CA MET A 302 3.36 -3.74 -18.62
C MET A 302 1.90 -3.38 -18.32
N VAL A 303 0.95 -4.17 -18.82
CA VAL A 303 -0.46 -4.10 -18.42
C VAL A 303 -0.84 -5.42 -17.78
N ILE A 304 -1.50 -5.37 -16.62
CA ILE A 304 -1.97 -6.56 -15.90
C ILE A 304 -3.49 -6.50 -15.75
N VAL A 305 -4.14 -7.64 -16.03
CA VAL A 305 -5.56 -7.90 -15.78
C VAL A 305 -5.71 -9.17 -14.93
N GLY A 306 -6.85 -9.30 -14.27
CA GLY A 306 -7.20 -10.47 -13.47
C GLY A 306 -8.43 -10.19 -12.62
N ASN A 307 -9.10 -11.24 -12.15
CA ASN A 307 -10.26 -11.07 -11.28
C ASN A 307 -9.90 -10.29 -10.00
N THR A 308 -10.90 -9.75 -9.32
CA THR A 308 -10.74 -8.84 -8.18
C THR A 308 -9.87 -9.42 -7.06
N CYS A 309 -9.95 -10.72 -6.79
CA CYS A 309 -9.08 -11.36 -5.80
C CYS A 309 -7.63 -11.42 -6.29
N MET A 310 -7.39 -11.84 -7.54
CA MET A 310 -6.04 -11.86 -8.12
C MET A 310 -5.43 -10.45 -8.11
N HIS A 311 -6.22 -9.45 -8.49
CA HIS A 311 -5.91 -8.03 -8.41
C HIS A 311 -5.41 -7.62 -7.03
N HIS A 312 -6.14 -7.97 -5.97
CA HIS A 312 -5.74 -7.66 -4.61
C HIS A 312 -4.46 -8.41 -4.20
N LEU A 313 -4.37 -9.71 -4.53
CA LEU A 313 -3.21 -10.52 -4.19
C LEU A 313 -1.91 -10.03 -4.84
N PHE A 314 -1.90 -9.67 -6.14
CA PHE A 314 -0.66 -9.18 -6.76
C PHE A 314 -0.32 -7.74 -6.37
N LEU A 315 -1.31 -6.93 -5.99
CA LEU A 315 -1.10 -5.59 -5.43
C LEU A 315 -0.72 -5.61 -3.94
N ASN A 316 -0.72 -6.78 -3.30
CA ASN A 316 -0.51 -6.92 -1.86
C ASN A 316 -1.57 -6.16 -1.03
N ILE A 317 -2.81 -6.13 -1.51
CA ILE A 317 -3.98 -5.59 -0.80
C ILE A 317 -4.69 -6.78 -0.14
N ASP A 318 -5.12 -6.59 1.12
CA ASP A 318 -5.86 -7.61 1.87
C ASP A 318 -7.19 -7.98 1.16
N PRO A 319 -7.37 -9.25 0.73
CA PRO A 319 -8.57 -9.71 0.05
C PRO A 319 -9.70 -10.14 1.00
N LEU A 320 -9.53 -10.04 2.33
CA LEU A 320 -10.48 -10.52 3.34
C LEU A 320 -11.90 -10.03 3.08
N TYR A 321 -12.07 -8.72 2.85
CA TYR A 321 -13.38 -8.11 2.68
C TYR A 321 -14.04 -8.46 1.33
N ILE A 322 -13.30 -8.96 0.35
CA ILE A 322 -13.88 -9.50 -0.89
C ILE A 322 -14.58 -10.85 -0.61
N GLY A 323 -14.09 -11.62 0.36
CA GLY A 323 -14.72 -12.88 0.78
C GLY A 323 -15.86 -12.70 1.79
N MET A 324 -16.05 -11.50 2.33
CA MET A 324 -17.04 -11.20 3.36
C MET A 324 -18.15 -10.30 2.80
N SER A 325 -19.39 -10.76 2.86
CA SER A 325 -20.56 -9.95 2.48
C SER A 325 -20.52 -8.57 3.19
N PRO A 326 -20.66 -7.45 2.46
CA PRO A 326 -21.19 -7.31 1.09
C PRO A 326 -20.14 -7.32 -0.03
N PHE A 327 -19.01 -8.02 0.17
CA PHE A 327 -17.94 -8.24 -0.81
C PHE A 327 -17.26 -6.97 -1.36
N PRO A 328 -17.01 -5.91 -0.55
CA PRO A 328 -16.42 -4.68 -1.09
C PRO A 328 -14.94 -4.87 -1.46
N PRO A 329 -14.51 -4.45 -2.66
CA PRO A 329 -13.09 -4.32 -2.96
C PRO A 329 -12.50 -3.03 -2.36
N ALA A 330 -11.17 -2.96 -2.24
CA ALA A 330 -10.48 -1.78 -1.71
C ALA A 330 -10.44 -0.59 -2.68
N ILE A 331 -10.42 -0.86 -3.99
CA ILE A 331 -10.29 0.15 -5.05
C ILE A 331 -11.04 -0.29 -6.30
N HIS A 332 -11.55 0.67 -7.07
CA HIS A 332 -12.23 0.43 -8.34
C HIS A 332 -11.49 0.95 -9.58
N HIS A 333 -10.65 1.97 -9.43
CA HIS A 333 -9.97 2.64 -10.55
C HIS A 333 -8.64 1.99 -10.90
N SER A 334 -8.16 2.26 -12.11
CA SER A 334 -6.84 1.81 -12.57
C SER A 334 -5.69 2.38 -11.73
N LEU A 335 -4.55 1.68 -11.75
CA LEU A 335 -3.32 2.08 -11.06
C LEU A 335 -2.13 2.06 -12.02
N ASP A 336 -1.28 3.09 -11.93
CA ASP A 336 0.05 3.12 -12.56
C ASP A 336 1.09 3.00 -11.44
N LEU A 337 1.81 1.87 -11.38
CA LEU A 337 2.82 1.59 -10.35
C LEU A 337 4.17 1.37 -10.99
N LYS A 338 5.27 1.74 -10.33
CA LYS A 338 6.60 1.35 -10.83
C LYS A 338 6.78 -0.15 -10.70
N ALA A 339 7.35 -0.79 -11.73
CA ALA A 339 7.53 -2.24 -11.73
C ALA A 339 8.35 -2.75 -10.54
N ARG A 340 9.37 -1.98 -10.13
CA ARG A 340 10.22 -2.25 -8.95
C ARG A 340 9.49 -2.09 -7.61
N GLU A 341 8.33 -1.44 -7.59
CA GLU A 341 7.57 -1.15 -6.36
C GLU A 341 6.46 -2.17 -6.10
N LEU A 342 6.12 -3.00 -7.09
CA LEU A 342 5.08 -4.01 -6.94
C LEU A 342 5.50 -5.10 -5.92
N GLY A 343 4.68 -5.33 -4.89
CA GLY A 343 5.01 -6.24 -3.80
C GLY A 343 5.93 -5.65 -2.73
N LEU A 344 6.30 -4.36 -2.81
CA LEU A 344 6.89 -3.66 -1.67
C LEU A 344 5.81 -3.39 -0.64
N LYS A 345 6.02 -3.84 0.61
CA LYS A 345 5.29 -3.27 1.74
C LYS A 345 5.70 -1.81 1.85
N VAL A 346 4.77 -0.90 1.58
CA VAL A 346 4.73 0.37 2.31
C VAL A 346 4.05 0.02 3.62
N PRO A 347 4.77 -0.26 4.72
CA PRO A 347 4.10 -0.59 5.97
C PRO A 347 3.18 0.58 6.30
N PRO A 348 1.90 0.32 6.62
CA PRO A 348 1.10 1.30 7.33
C PRO A 348 1.91 1.72 8.56
N GLU A 349 1.93 3.01 8.88
CA GLU A 349 2.61 3.55 10.06
C GLU A 349 2.22 2.81 11.37
N ALA A 350 1.12 2.04 11.36
CA ALA A 350 0.69 1.16 12.45
C ALA A 350 1.44 -0.20 12.55
N GLU A 351 1.86 -0.84 11.45
CA GLU A 351 2.52 -2.17 11.50
C GLU A 351 3.98 -2.11 11.98
N ALA A 352 4.64 -0.96 11.82
CA ALA A 352 5.99 -0.73 12.34
C ALA A 352 6.03 -0.65 13.88
N ALA A 353 4.87 -0.46 14.54
CA ALA A 353 4.81 -0.33 16.00
C ALA A 353 5.03 -1.64 16.77
N ASP A 354 4.81 -2.81 16.14
CA ASP A 354 4.76 -4.08 16.88
C ASP A 354 6.02 -4.95 16.77
N LYS A 355 6.99 -4.58 15.92
CA LYS A 355 8.19 -5.40 15.68
C LYS A 355 9.55 -4.70 15.86
N GLY A 356 9.59 -3.46 16.38
CA GLY A 356 10.82 -2.75 16.81
C GLY A 356 11.70 -2.27 15.65
N GLY A 357 12.09 -1.01 15.51
CA GLY A 357 11.82 0.20 16.29
C GLY A 357 12.07 1.47 15.44
N TYR A 358 11.47 2.58 15.85
CA TYR A 358 11.62 3.90 15.26
C TYR A 358 12.97 4.52 15.63
N PRO A 359 13.52 5.42 14.79
CA PRO A 359 14.78 6.06 15.09
C PRO A 359 14.64 6.89 16.38
N PRO A 360 15.67 6.93 17.25
CA PRO A 360 15.61 7.64 18.54
C PRO A 360 15.19 9.10 18.43
N CYS A 361 15.58 9.78 17.35
CA CYS A 361 15.18 11.16 17.08
C CYS A 361 13.66 11.33 16.90
N GLN A 362 12.97 10.33 16.33
CA GLN A 362 11.52 10.33 16.15
C GLN A 362 10.80 10.03 17.46
N VAL A 363 11.26 9.01 18.20
CA VAL A 363 10.68 8.63 19.50
C VAL A 363 10.83 9.78 20.52
N ALA A 364 11.96 10.48 20.49
CA ALA A 364 12.21 11.64 21.34
C ALA A 364 11.38 12.87 20.97
N CYS A 365 10.84 12.94 19.75
CA CYS A 365 10.03 14.06 19.30
C CYS A 365 8.60 13.91 19.83
N PRO A 366 8.11 14.81 20.71
CA PRO A 366 6.75 14.70 21.23
C PRO A 366 5.67 14.71 20.14
N ALA A 367 5.93 15.37 19.01
CA ALA A 367 5.02 15.43 17.88
C ALA A 367 5.22 14.30 16.84
N GLY A 368 6.12 13.34 17.11
CA GLY A 368 6.35 12.16 16.28
C GLY A 368 7.07 12.40 14.95
N VAL A 369 7.71 13.57 14.77
CA VAL A 369 8.42 13.93 13.53
C VAL A 369 9.59 12.96 13.27
N ASN A 370 9.62 12.33 12.10
CA ASN A 370 10.74 11.47 11.70
C ASN A 370 11.95 12.30 11.28
N GLY A 371 12.85 12.53 12.23
CA GLY A 371 14.10 13.26 12.01
C GLY A 371 14.99 12.61 10.94
N GLN A 372 15.05 11.28 10.90
CA GLN A 372 15.93 10.56 9.99
C GLN A 372 15.52 10.77 8.53
N ASP A 373 14.23 10.64 8.24
CA ASP A 373 13.74 10.64 6.86
C ASP A 373 13.87 12.03 6.21
N PHE A 374 13.59 13.12 6.94
CA PHE A 374 13.77 14.45 6.35
C PHE A 374 15.26 14.80 6.21
N LEU A 375 16.12 14.31 7.10
CA LEU A 375 17.58 14.44 6.93
C LEU A 375 18.05 13.63 5.71
N TYR A 376 17.51 12.43 5.49
CA TYR A 376 17.81 11.65 4.30
C TYR A 376 17.46 12.40 3.01
N LEU A 377 16.28 13.03 2.95
CA LEU A 377 15.89 13.87 1.80
C LEU A 377 16.76 15.12 1.68
N THR A 378 17.10 15.77 2.81
CA THR A 378 18.00 16.92 2.84
C THR A 378 19.40 16.56 2.32
N ALA A 379 19.92 15.38 2.67
CA ALA A 379 21.20 14.87 2.17
C ALA A 379 21.22 14.67 0.64
N GLN A 380 20.04 14.53 0.02
CA GLN A 380 19.85 14.43 -1.43
C GLN A 380 19.56 15.77 -2.10
N GLY A 381 19.53 16.88 -1.36
CA GLY A 381 19.13 18.20 -1.90
C GLY A 381 17.62 18.36 -2.12
N LYS A 382 16.79 17.44 -1.63
CA LYS A 382 15.32 17.45 -1.76
C LYS A 382 14.67 18.21 -0.61
N PHE A 383 14.91 19.52 -0.55
CA PHE A 383 14.57 20.34 0.60
C PHE A 383 13.06 20.56 0.78
N SER A 384 12.34 20.79 -0.32
CA SER A 384 10.88 20.95 -0.29
C SER A 384 10.18 19.67 0.18
N GLU A 385 10.62 18.52 -0.31
CA GLU A 385 10.09 17.21 0.10
C GLU A 385 10.42 16.88 1.54
N ALA A 386 11.62 17.26 2.01
CA ALA A 386 12.02 17.10 3.40
C ALA A 386 11.10 17.87 4.36
N LEU A 387 10.78 19.13 4.04
CA LEU A 387 9.87 19.94 4.86
C LEU A 387 8.43 19.43 4.80
N GLU A 388 7.97 18.98 3.62
CA GLU A 388 6.63 18.39 3.46
C GLU A 388 6.48 17.11 4.31
N LEU A 389 7.55 16.33 4.46
CA LEU A 389 7.54 15.17 5.36
C LEU A 389 7.32 15.58 6.83
N VAL A 390 7.93 16.66 7.28
CA VAL A 390 7.67 17.20 8.63
C VAL A 390 6.22 17.66 8.75
N ARG A 391 5.70 18.32 7.71
CA ARG A 391 4.32 18.82 7.66
C ARG A 391 3.27 17.71 7.77
N ARG A 392 3.57 16.51 7.26
CA ARG A 392 2.69 15.34 7.44
C ARG A 392 2.50 14.98 8.91
N ALA A 393 3.53 15.16 9.73
CA ALA A 393 3.48 14.90 11.16
C ALA A 393 2.79 16.03 11.94
N MET A 394 3.07 17.30 11.64
CA MET A 394 2.54 18.44 12.41
C MET A 394 2.37 19.70 11.53
N PRO A 395 1.47 20.64 11.88
CA PRO A 395 1.23 21.82 11.03
C PRO A 395 2.34 22.88 11.10
N PHE A 396 3.16 22.86 12.15
CA PHE A 396 4.20 23.87 12.41
C PHE A 396 5.58 23.41 11.94
N SER A 397 5.64 22.90 10.72
CA SER A 397 6.88 22.49 10.05
C SER A 397 7.96 23.57 10.10
N GLY A 398 7.67 24.81 9.72
CA GLY A 398 8.62 25.90 9.70
C GLY A 398 8.85 26.57 11.06
N VAL A 399 7.79 26.86 11.83
CA VAL A 399 7.90 27.51 13.15
C VAL A 399 8.79 26.69 14.09
N CYS A 400 8.68 25.35 14.09
CA CYS A 400 9.52 24.51 14.95
C CYS A 400 11.01 24.56 14.60
N GLY A 401 11.40 24.92 13.38
CA GLY A 401 12.80 25.19 13.04
C GLY A 401 13.40 26.36 13.84
N TYR A 402 12.57 27.31 14.29
CA TYR A 402 13.02 28.50 15.02
C TYR A 402 12.97 28.37 16.55
N VAL A 403 11.94 27.67 17.07
CA VAL A 403 11.59 27.78 18.50
C VAL A 403 11.58 26.44 19.25
N CYS A 404 11.91 25.33 18.58
CA CYS A 404 11.96 24.02 19.21
C CYS A 404 13.16 23.90 20.16
N THR A 405 13.01 23.07 21.20
CA THR A 405 14.09 22.72 22.15
C THR A 405 14.82 21.44 21.75
N TYR A 406 14.60 20.94 20.52
CA TYR A 406 15.35 19.87 19.84
C TYR A 406 15.67 18.61 20.68
N PRO A 407 14.66 17.96 21.31
CA PRO A 407 14.88 16.71 22.05
C PRO A 407 15.44 15.59 21.16
N CYS A 408 15.17 15.65 19.85
CA CYS A 408 15.70 14.75 18.84
C CYS A 408 17.25 14.78 18.72
N GLU A 409 17.89 15.91 18.99
CA GLU A 409 19.36 16.01 18.99
C GLU A 409 19.97 15.40 20.27
N VAL A 410 19.27 15.53 21.40
CA VAL A 410 19.71 14.97 22.69
C VAL A 410 19.78 13.45 22.63
N GLU A 411 18.77 12.82 22.00
CA GLU A 411 18.69 11.37 21.85
C GLU A 411 19.38 10.84 20.57
N CYS A 412 20.15 11.67 19.87
CA CYS A 412 20.80 11.28 18.62
C CYS A 412 21.96 10.30 18.88
N GLU A 413 21.88 9.09 18.32
CA GLU A 413 22.91 8.05 18.47
C GLU A 413 24.29 8.45 17.94
N ARG A 414 24.35 9.38 16.98
CA ARG A 414 25.61 9.93 16.48
C ARG A 414 26.41 10.65 17.57
N GLY A 415 25.73 11.24 18.55
CA GLY A 415 26.36 11.90 19.70
C GLY A 415 27.18 10.97 20.59
N GLN A 416 27.02 9.65 20.47
CA GLN A 416 27.86 8.67 21.17
C GLN A 416 29.16 8.34 20.41
N LEU A 417 29.30 8.76 19.15
CA LEU A 417 30.50 8.55 18.32
C LEU A 417 31.36 9.83 18.25
N ASP A 418 30.72 10.95 17.88
CA ASP A 418 31.32 12.28 17.85
C ASP A 418 30.36 13.33 18.41
N GLU A 419 29.63 14.05 17.57
CA GLU A 419 28.68 15.09 17.95
C GLU A 419 27.30 14.79 17.35
N PRO A 420 26.19 15.09 18.02
CA PRO A 420 24.85 14.88 17.46
C PRO A 420 24.65 15.67 16.16
N LEU A 421 23.71 15.22 15.34
CA LEU A 421 23.32 15.97 14.14
C LEU A 421 22.70 17.31 14.51
N SER A 422 22.93 18.31 13.67
CA SER A 422 22.31 19.63 13.74
C SER A 422 20.91 19.61 13.12
N ILE A 423 20.03 18.77 13.66
CA ILE A 423 18.66 18.57 13.21
C ILE A 423 17.89 19.90 13.23
N CYS A 424 18.06 20.71 14.28
CA CYS A 424 17.38 21.98 14.47
C CYS A 424 17.79 23.02 13.43
N SER A 425 19.10 23.22 13.20
CA SER A 425 19.56 24.20 12.20
C SER A 425 19.23 23.77 10.78
N THR A 426 19.27 22.46 10.50
CA THR A 426 18.83 21.89 9.22
C THR A 426 17.34 22.12 9.02
N HIS A 427 16.51 21.87 10.04
CA HIS A 427 15.07 22.09 9.99
C HIS A 427 14.72 23.58 9.78
N ARG A 428 15.44 24.49 10.44
CA ARG A 428 15.33 25.93 10.21
C ARG A 428 15.67 26.31 8.77
N PHE A 429 16.74 25.74 8.23
CA PHE A 429 17.13 25.97 6.84
C PHE A 429 16.02 25.54 5.87
N LEU A 430 15.41 24.36 6.06
CA LEU A 430 14.29 23.91 5.23
C LEU A 430 13.12 24.90 5.27
N ALA A 431 12.83 25.43 6.46
CA ALA A 431 11.78 26.43 6.64
C ALA A 431 12.09 27.75 5.90
N GLU A 432 13.33 28.24 6.02
CA GLU A 432 13.79 29.44 5.33
C GLU A 432 13.83 29.26 3.80
N TYR A 433 14.20 28.06 3.35
CA TYR A 433 14.19 27.68 1.95
C TYR A 433 12.78 27.78 1.36
N GLU A 434 11.75 27.24 2.04
CA GLU A 434 10.37 27.38 1.59
C GLU A 434 9.88 28.85 1.59
N LEU A 435 10.23 29.64 2.62
CA LEU A 435 9.87 31.06 2.61
C LEU A 435 10.46 31.81 1.42
N GLY A 436 11.69 31.47 1.02
CA GLY A 436 12.35 32.05 -0.15
C GLY A 436 11.75 31.57 -1.47
N ALA A 437 11.46 30.27 -1.59
CA ALA A 437 10.93 29.65 -2.80
C ALA A 437 9.42 29.86 -3.01
N GLY A 438 8.68 30.11 -1.94
CA GLY A 438 7.22 30.13 -1.90
C GLY A 438 6.63 28.73 -1.68
N ARG A 439 5.59 28.65 -0.85
CA ARG A 439 4.84 27.41 -0.59
C ARG A 439 3.73 27.22 -1.63
N ALA A 440 3.54 25.99 -2.10
CA ALA A 440 2.36 25.63 -2.89
C ALA A 440 1.07 25.74 -2.05
N LYS A 441 0.01 26.31 -2.62
CA LYS A 441 -1.29 26.45 -1.94
C LYS A 441 -1.89 25.07 -1.61
N ALA A 442 -2.42 24.91 -0.41
CA ALA A 442 -3.05 23.66 0.00
C ALA A 442 -4.39 23.46 -0.72
N THR A 443 -4.73 22.21 -1.00
CA THR A 443 -6.06 21.85 -1.49
C THR A 443 -7.00 21.69 -0.29
N PRO A 444 -8.17 22.37 -0.26
CA PRO A 444 -9.13 22.21 0.81
C PRO A 444 -9.58 20.75 0.99
N VAL A 445 -9.61 20.27 2.23
CA VAL A 445 -10.03 18.90 2.53
C VAL A 445 -11.55 18.79 2.42
N VAL A 446 -12.02 17.76 1.72
CA VAL A 446 -13.46 17.45 1.67
C VAL A 446 -13.94 17.03 3.06
N LYS A 447 -14.94 17.75 3.58
CA LYS A 447 -15.58 17.45 4.86
C LYS A 447 -16.44 16.19 4.69
N LYS A 448 -16.04 15.11 5.36
CA LYS A 448 -16.69 13.79 5.29
C LYS A 448 -17.67 13.55 6.45
N ARG A 449 -17.69 14.44 7.44
CA ARG A 449 -18.53 14.36 8.64
C ARG A 449 -19.39 15.59 8.79
N GLU A 450 -20.56 15.40 9.40
CA GLU A 450 -21.45 16.49 9.81
C GLU A 450 -21.11 17.02 11.21
N ASP A 451 -20.48 16.20 12.06
CA ASP A 451 -20.15 16.54 13.44
C ASP A 451 -19.07 17.63 13.51
N ARG A 452 -19.46 18.80 14.04
CA ARG A 452 -18.59 19.98 14.16
C ARG A 452 -17.83 19.98 15.47
N VAL A 453 -16.57 20.41 15.43
CA VAL A 453 -15.72 20.57 16.62
C VAL A 453 -15.35 22.04 16.83
N ALA A 454 -15.47 22.52 18.07
CA ALA A 454 -15.04 23.86 18.47
C ALA A 454 -13.70 23.78 19.21
N ILE A 455 -12.77 24.65 18.84
CA ILE A 455 -11.47 24.77 19.51
C ILE A 455 -11.35 26.18 20.06
N ILE A 456 -11.06 26.34 21.35
CA ILE A 456 -10.93 27.64 22.01
C ILE A 456 -9.45 27.93 22.25
N GLY A 457 -8.91 28.90 21.52
CA GLY A 457 -7.50 29.29 21.52
C GLY A 457 -6.78 28.82 20.27
N SER A 458 -6.09 29.74 19.59
CA SER A 458 -5.30 29.49 18.38
C SER A 458 -3.79 29.38 18.64
N GLY A 459 -3.42 28.94 19.84
CA GLY A 459 -2.03 28.60 20.15
C GLY A 459 -1.58 27.31 19.45
N PRO A 460 -0.33 26.86 19.67
CA PRO A 460 0.21 25.67 19.04
C PRO A 460 -0.68 24.42 19.22
N ALA A 461 -1.22 24.21 20.41
CA ALA A 461 -2.09 23.07 20.70
C ALA A 461 -3.41 23.13 19.93
N GLY A 462 -4.08 24.29 19.92
CA GLY A 462 -5.36 24.47 19.25
C GLY A 462 -5.26 24.30 17.74
N LEU A 463 -4.23 24.91 17.13
CA LEU A 463 -3.99 24.81 15.69
C LEU A 463 -3.53 23.40 15.27
N ALA A 464 -2.73 22.71 16.10
CA ALA A 464 -2.38 21.30 15.87
C ALA A 464 -3.61 20.38 15.92
N CYS A 465 -4.49 20.57 16.91
CA CYS A 465 -5.73 19.82 17.00
C CYS A 465 -6.63 20.08 15.78
N ALA A 466 -6.74 21.35 15.36
CA ALA A 466 -7.53 21.74 14.18
C ALA A 466 -7.02 21.08 12.89
N TYR A 467 -5.69 21.10 12.71
CA TYR A 467 -5.01 20.51 11.56
C TYR A 467 -5.25 19.00 11.42
N ASP A 468 -5.14 18.25 12.51
CA ASP A 468 -5.34 16.80 12.47
C ASP A 468 -6.82 16.43 12.25
N LEU A 469 -7.76 17.16 12.88
CA LEU A 469 -9.18 16.93 12.72
C LEU A 469 -9.68 17.25 11.30
N ILE A 470 -9.22 18.35 10.69
CA ILE A 470 -9.63 18.70 9.33
C ILE A 470 -9.12 17.67 8.31
N ARG A 471 -7.92 17.12 8.49
CA ARG A 471 -7.35 16.05 7.64
C ARG A 471 -8.14 14.74 7.74
N LYS A 472 -8.84 14.51 8.85
CA LYS A 472 -9.81 13.42 9.02
C LYS A 472 -11.19 13.75 8.43
N GLY A 473 -11.36 14.90 7.79
CA GLY A 473 -12.61 15.35 7.19
C GLY A 473 -13.63 15.90 8.19
N CYS A 474 -13.21 16.24 9.41
CA CYS A 474 -14.08 16.83 10.44
C CYS A 474 -14.15 18.36 10.25
N PRO A 475 -15.35 18.97 10.22
CA PRO A 475 -15.48 20.42 10.24
C PRO A 475 -15.02 21.02 11.58
N VAL A 476 -14.05 21.93 11.54
CA VAL A 476 -13.47 22.57 12.72
C VAL A 476 -13.60 24.09 12.67
N THR A 477 -14.02 24.69 13.79
CA THR A 477 -13.95 26.13 14.02
C THR A 477 -13.03 26.44 15.20
N VAL A 478 -12.01 27.26 15.00
CA VAL A 478 -11.12 27.78 16.05
C VAL A 478 -11.60 29.17 16.46
N PHE A 479 -11.80 29.39 17.76
CA PHE A 479 -12.18 30.67 18.35
C PHE A 479 -10.97 31.28 19.07
N GLU A 480 -10.54 32.44 18.61
CA GLU A 480 -9.41 33.19 19.17
C GLU A 480 -9.90 34.51 19.77
N ALA A 481 -9.48 34.80 21.00
CA ALA A 481 -9.84 36.03 21.71
C ALA A 481 -9.08 37.25 21.18
N ALA A 482 -7.83 37.08 20.77
CA ALA A 482 -7.00 38.14 20.21
C ALA A 482 -7.39 38.51 18.77
N ALA A 483 -6.85 39.62 18.29
CA ALA A 483 -7.12 40.12 16.93
C ALA A 483 -6.51 39.24 15.82
N LYS A 484 -5.46 38.47 16.11
CA LYS A 484 -4.78 37.57 15.17
C LYS A 484 -4.49 36.22 15.82
N ALA A 485 -4.51 35.16 15.01
CA ALA A 485 -4.25 33.80 15.45
C ALA A 485 -2.76 33.53 15.74
N GLY A 486 -2.46 32.55 16.60
CA GLY A 486 -1.09 32.07 16.88
C GLY A 486 -0.69 32.11 18.36
N GLY A 487 -1.54 32.62 19.26
CA GLY A 487 -1.28 32.65 20.70
C GLY A 487 0.11 33.19 21.06
N LEU A 488 0.84 32.50 21.94
CA LEU A 488 2.18 32.91 22.36
C LEU A 488 3.24 32.85 21.23
N LEU A 489 3.03 32.10 20.14
CA LEU A 489 3.93 32.18 18.97
C LEU A 489 3.91 33.58 18.35
N ARG A 490 2.72 34.20 18.31
CA ARG A 490 2.57 35.57 17.81
C ARG A 490 2.97 36.60 18.87
N TYR A 491 2.35 36.49 20.05
CA TYR A 491 2.38 37.56 21.05
C TYR A 491 3.48 37.40 22.10
N GLY A 492 3.99 36.18 22.30
CA GLY A 492 5.03 35.89 23.30
C GLY A 492 6.45 35.86 22.73
N ILE A 493 6.63 35.32 21.52
CA ILE A 493 7.95 35.16 20.92
C ILE A 493 8.28 36.38 20.05
N PRO A 494 9.40 37.09 20.26
CA PRO A 494 9.80 38.23 19.42
C PRO A 494 10.05 37.90 17.96
N ASP A 495 9.87 38.89 17.08
CA ASP A 495 10.04 38.73 15.63
C ASP A 495 11.47 38.32 15.23
N TYR A 496 12.50 38.79 15.94
CA TYR A 496 13.89 38.40 15.70
C TYR A 496 14.16 36.91 15.93
N ARG A 497 13.31 36.22 16.72
CA ARG A 497 13.44 34.79 17.00
C ARG A 497 12.48 33.96 16.17
N LEU A 498 11.26 34.46 15.98
CA LEU A 498 10.26 33.83 15.13
C LEU A 498 9.64 34.87 14.19
N PRO A 499 10.07 34.90 12.91
CA PRO A 499 9.53 35.82 11.92
C PRO A 499 8.01 35.67 11.80
N LYS A 500 7.25 36.78 11.88
CA LYS A 500 5.79 36.72 11.77
C LYS A 500 5.32 36.21 10.42
N GLY A 501 6.07 36.46 9.35
CA GLY A 501 5.79 35.91 8.03
C GLY A 501 5.80 34.37 7.98
N MET A 502 6.70 33.73 8.75
CA MET A 502 6.72 32.27 8.89
C MET A 502 5.44 31.76 9.55
N LEU A 503 5.07 32.38 10.68
CA LEU A 503 3.86 32.00 11.41
C LEU A 503 2.60 32.21 10.57
N ASP A 504 2.52 33.33 9.83
CA ASP A 504 1.41 33.63 8.94
C ASP A 504 1.32 32.60 7.79
N ASN A 505 2.45 32.19 7.20
CA ASN A 505 2.49 31.16 6.16
C ASN A 505 1.87 29.83 6.63
N GLU A 506 2.19 29.39 7.84
CA GLU A 506 1.68 28.11 8.38
C GLU A 506 0.23 28.20 8.86
N ILE A 507 -0.20 29.34 9.43
CA ILE A 507 -1.62 29.54 9.77
C ILE A 507 -2.47 29.56 8.49
N ASN A 508 -2.01 30.25 7.45
CA ASN A 508 -2.69 30.28 6.16
C ASN A 508 -2.81 28.88 5.56
N PHE A 509 -1.78 28.03 5.69
CA PHE A 509 -1.84 26.63 5.25
C PHE A 509 -2.97 25.86 5.96
N ILE A 510 -3.14 26.05 7.27
CA ILE A 510 -4.23 25.42 8.04
C ILE A 510 -5.61 25.93 7.59
N GLU A 511 -5.75 27.22 7.31
CA GLU A 511 -7.00 27.80 6.77
C GLU A 511 -7.30 27.30 5.36
N GLU A 512 -6.28 27.18 4.50
CA GLU A 512 -6.41 26.64 3.13
C GLU A 512 -6.92 25.19 3.11
N LEU A 513 -6.60 24.40 4.14
CA LEU A 513 -7.15 23.04 4.30
C LEU A 513 -8.63 23.03 4.66
N GLY A 514 -9.21 24.17 5.07
CA GLY A 514 -10.64 24.33 5.34
C GLY A 514 -11.01 24.50 6.81
N VAL A 515 -10.03 24.76 7.69
CA VAL A 515 -10.28 25.17 9.09
C VAL A 515 -10.79 26.60 9.12
N GLU A 516 -11.86 26.85 9.87
CA GLU A 516 -12.39 28.20 10.07
C GLU A 516 -11.77 28.81 11.34
N ILE A 517 -11.10 29.96 11.23
CA ILE A 517 -10.53 30.67 12.38
C ILE A 517 -11.27 31.99 12.61
N LYS A 518 -11.91 32.12 13.78
CA LYS A 518 -12.64 33.32 14.22
C LYS A 518 -11.83 34.08 15.25
N THR A 519 -11.22 35.19 14.85
CA THR A 519 -10.50 36.09 15.76
C THR A 519 -11.45 37.04 16.49
N SER A 520 -10.97 37.72 17.53
CA SER A 520 -11.76 38.63 18.37
C SER A 520 -13.06 38.01 18.91
N SER A 521 -13.06 36.70 19.15
CA SER A 521 -14.23 35.89 19.45
C SER A 521 -14.06 35.07 20.75
N PRO A 522 -13.89 35.72 21.92
CA PRO A 522 -13.67 35.01 23.19
C PRO A 522 -14.89 34.15 23.55
N GLN A 523 -14.65 32.88 23.90
CA GLN A 523 -15.67 31.94 24.33
C GLN A 523 -15.57 31.69 25.84
N LYS A 524 -16.58 32.11 26.61
CA LYS A 524 -16.63 31.92 28.07
C LYS A 524 -17.65 30.88 28.51
N ASP A 525 -18.68 30.63 27.70
CA ASP A 525 -19.72 29.64 27.97
C ASP A 525 -19.66 28.50 26.96
N VAL A 526 -19.01 27.40 27.37
CA VAL A 526 -18.86 26.21 26.53
C VAL A 526 -20.19 25.49 26.30
N LYS A 527 -21.18 25.61 27.19
CA LYS A 527 -22.50 24.99 26.97
C LYS A 527 -23.17 25.56 25.74
N SER A 528 -23.06 26.87 25.54
CA SER A 528 -23.60 27.54 24.35
C SER A 528 -23.01 27.03 23.03
N LEU A 529 -21.81 26.44 23.03
CA LEU A 529 -21.22 25.84 21.83
C LEU A 529 -21.90 24.50 21.50
N PHE A 530 -22.21 23.69 22.52
CA PHE A 530 -23.01 22.48 22.31
C PHE A 530 -24.42 22.81 21.79
N ASP A 531 -25.04 23.86 22.31
CA ASP A 531 -26.34 24.37 21.83
C ASP A 531 -26.27 24.87 20.37
N GLN A 532 -25.12 25.39 19.94
CA GLN A 532 -24.85 25.78 18.55
C GLN A 532 -24.59 24.57 17.63
N GLY A 533 -24.57 23.34 18.16
CA GLY A 533 -24.43 22.09 17.41
C GLY A 533 -23.00 21.60 17.26
N TYR A 534 -22.06 22.08 18.07
CA TYR A 534 -20.73 21.46 18.19
C TYR A 534 -20.83 20.19 19.06
N LYS A 535 -20.14 19.13 18.66
CA LYS A 535 -20.19 17.81 19.33
C LYS A 535 -19.04 17.58 20.31
N ALA A 536 -17.94 18.30 20.15
CA ALA A 536 -16.82 18.28 21.07
C ALA A 536 -16.19 19.67 21.15
N VAL A 537 -15.56 19.96 22.30
CA VAL A 537 -14.87 21.23 22.55
C VAL A 537 -13.45 20.97 23.06
N PHE A 538 -12.47 21.62 22.46
CA PHE A 538 -11.08 21.58 22.91
C PHE A 538 -10.64 22.92 23.49
N LEU A 539 -10.14 22.92 24.73
CA LEU A 539 -9.62 24.09 25.44
C LEU A 539 -8.10 24.17 25.28
N ALA A 540 -7.63 25.18 24.56
CA ALA A 540 -6.22 25.42 24.24
C ALA A 540 -5.81 26.89 24.48
N THR A 541 -6.32 27.50 25.56
CA THR A 541 -6.16 28.93 25.87
C THR A 541 -4.80 29.31 26.48
N GLY A 542 -4.00 28.30 26.87
CA GLY A 542 -2.70 28.49 27.49
C GLY A 542 -2.75 28.99 28.95
N ALA A 543 -1.60 29.40 29.48
CA ALA A 543 -1.46 29.97 30.83
C ALA A 543 -1.13 31.47 30.73
N GLY A 544 -2.13 32.34 30.85
CA GLY A 544 -1.97 33.77 30.56
C GLY A 544 -1.57 34.66 31.75
N ILE A 545 -1.69 34.19 33.00
CA ILE A 545 -1.49 35.02 34.19
C ILE A 545 -0.05 34.88 34.69
N PRO A 546 0.70 35.97 34.90
CA PRO A 546 2.03 35.88 35.48
C PRO A 546 2.02 35.48 36.96
N GLN A 547 2.99 34.67 37.35
CA GLN A 547 3.26 34.39 38.76
C GLN A 547 3.92 35.60 39.45
N LYS A 548 3.58 35.79 40.73
CA LYS A 548 4.17 36.81 41.60
C LYS A 548 5.37 36.25 42.37
N MET A 549 6.45 37.03 42.46
CA MET A 549 7.64 36.75 43.27
C MET A 549 7.31 36.68 44.77
N SER A 550 6.23 37.34 45.20
CA SER A 550 5.80 37.43 46.60
C SER A 550 6.87 38.05 47.51
N ILE A 551 7.51 39.12 47.02
CA ILE A 551 8.53 39.89 47.76
C ILE A 551 8.04 41.31 48.08
N PRO A 552 8.59 41.99 49.10
CA PRO A 552 8.14 43.34 49.43
C PRO A 552 8.34 44.34 48.28
N ASN A 553 7.36 45.24 48.11
CA ASN A 553 7.29 46.28 47.07
C ASN A 553 7.18 45.76 45.61
N GLU A 554 6.68 44.54 45.39
CA GLU A 554 6.48 43.99 44.04
C GLU A 554 5.46 44.79 43.19
N GLU A 555 4.54 45.53 43.81
CA GLU A 555 3.54 46.36 43.12
C GLU A 555 4.05 47.76 42.73
N ALA A 556 5.35 48.04 42.89
CA ALA A 556 5.94 49.34 42.58
C ALA A 556 5.93 49.65 41.07
N SER A 557 5.74 50.92 40.73
CA SER A 557 5.86 51.41 39.36
C SER A 557 7.27 51.15 38.81
N GLY A 558 7.35 50.43 37.69
CA GLY A 558 8.60 49.94 37.11
C GLY A 558 8.80 48.42 37.24
N VAL A 559 7.97 47.72 38.03
CA VAL A 559 7.88 46.26 37.97
C VAL A 559 6.92 45.88 36.84
N ILE A 560 7.39 45.10 35.86
CA ILE A 560 6.64 44.76 34.65
C ILE A 560 6.66 43.24 34.46
N CYS A 561 5.55 42.67 33.97
CA CYS A 561 5.52 41.28 33.53
C CYS A 561 6.23 41.11 32.17
N ALA A 562 7.07 40.08 32.04
CA ALA A 562 7.73 39.76 30.77
C ALA A 562 6.74 39.51 29.62
N LEU A 563 5.65 38.76 29.86
CA LEU A 563 4.66 38.51 28.82
C LEU A 563 3.96 39.79 28.35
N ASP A 564 3.64 40.70 29.28
CA ASP A 564 2.96 41.95 28.91
C ASP A 564 3.90 42.84 28.09
N LEU A 565 5.18 42.92 28.47
CA LEU A 565 6.20 43.60 27.69
C LEU A 565 6.31 43.00 26.28
N LEU A 566 6.48 41.68 26.19
CA LEU A 566 6.61 40.97 24.92
C LEU A 566 5.36 41.14 24.05
N ARG A 567 4.16 41.04 24.64
CA ARG A 567 2.88 41.24 23.95
C ARG A 567 2.77 42.65 23.38
N LYS A 568 3.10 43.69 24.16
CA LYS A 568 3.08 45.09 23.70
C LYS A 568 4.03 45.29 22.52
N VAL A 569 5.27 44.87 22.66
CA VAL A 569 6.30 45.00 21.62
C VAL A 569 5.91 44.23 20.35
N ASN A 570 5.45 42.98 20.49
CA ASN A 570 5.02 42.16 19.36
C ASN A 570 3.72 42.66 18.70
N SER A 571 2.95 43.50 19.39
CA SER A 571 1.77 44.16 18.85
C SER A 571 2.09 45.52 18.21
N GLY A 572 3.36 45.93 18.21
CA GLY A 572 3.83 47.20 17.65
C GLY A 572 3.65 48.40 18.58
N GLU A 573 3.36 48.20 19.86
CA GLU A 573 3.30 49.28 20.85
C GLU A 573 4.70 49.76 21.22
N ASN A 574 4.86 51.09 21.37
CA ASN A 574 6.12 51.67 21.81
C ASN A 574 6.24 51.56 23.35
N VAL A 575 7.32 50.95 23.83
CA VAL A 575 7.59 50.77 25.27
C VAL A 575 8.94 51.40 25.61
N GLU A 576 8.94 52.39 26.50
CA GLU A 576 10.18 53.00 27.00
C GLU A 576 10.71 52.25 28.22
N LEU A 577 11.97 51.81 28.15
CA LEU A 577 12.72 51.29 29.29
C LEU A 577 13.94 52.18 29.51
N LYS A 578 14.12 52.69 30.74
CA LYS A 578 15.18 53.65 31.07
C LYS A 578 16.35 52.95 31.77
N LYS A 579 17.57 53.49 31.63
CA LYS A 579 18.76 53.17 32.42
C LYS A 579 19.04 51.66 32.54
N ARG A 580 19.06 51.13 33.76
CA ARG A 580 19.38 49.74 34.09
C ARG A 580 18.11 48.94 34.37
N VAL A 581 18.00 47.77 33.75
CA VAL A 581 16.85 46.86 33.84
C VAL A 581 17.30 45.52 34.43
N ALA A 582 16.59 45.03 35.44
CA ALA A 582 16.75 43.64 35.93
C ALA A 582 15.68 42.75 35.31
N VAL A 583 16.05 41.57 34.83
CA VAL A 583 15.11 40.53 34.35
C VAL A 583 15.23 39.32 35.26
N ILE A 584 14.13 38.88 35.86
CA ILE A 584 14.10 37.78 36.81
C ILE A 584 13.60 36.51 36.12
N GLY A 585 14.44 35.49 36.00
CA GLY A 585 14.08 34.20 35.40
C GLY A 585 15.20 33.64 34.54
N GLY A 586 15.08 32.37 34.15
CA GLY A 586 16.08 31.68 33.32
C GLY A 586 15.52 30.94 32.10
N GLY A 587 14.22 31.10 31.81
CA GLY A 587 13.57 30.50 30.65
C GLY A 587 13.55 31.39 29.42
N ASN A 588 13.05 30.87 28.31
CA ASN A 588 13.00 31.58 27.03
C ASN A 588 12.32 32.96 27.13
N ALA A 589 11.21 33.08 27.87
CA ALA A 589 10.55 34.37 28.07
C ALA A 589 11.44 35.41 28.80
N ALA A 590 12.31 34.96 29.71
CA ALA A 590 13.25 35.84 30.41
C ALA A 590 14.37 36.31 29.46
N VAL A 591 14.92 35.39 28.66
CA VAL A 591 15.94 35.70 27.66
C VAL A 591 15.38 36.63 26.59
N ASP A 592 14.16 36.36 26.11
CA ASP A 592 13.48 37.20 25.13
C ASP A 592 13.22 38.59 25.67
N ALA A 593 12.68 38.69 26.90
CA ALA A 593 12.44 39.98 27.53
C ALA A 593 13.74 40.76 27.77
N ALA A 594 14.85 40.09 28.08
CA ALA A 594 16.15 40.74 28.26
C ALA A 594 16.70 41.30 26.94
N ARG A 595 16.65 40.53 25.85
CA ARG A 595 17.07 40.98 24.52
C ARG A 595 16.17 42.09 23.98
N VAL A 596 14.85 41.95 24.14
CA VAL A 596 13.89 43.02 23.81
C VAL A 596 14.19 44.28 24.62
N ALA A 597 14.41 44.17 25.93
CA ALA A 597 14.76 45.33 26.76
C ALA A 597 16.04 46.02 26.29
N LYS A 598 17.04 45.24 25.87
CA LYS A 598 18.29 45.78 25.32
C LYS A 598 18.05 46.51 23.99
N ARG A 599 17.26 45.92 23.09
CA ARG A 599 16.91 46.49 21.78
C ARG A 599 15.99 47.71 21.87
N LEU A 600 15.19 47.84 22.92
CA LEU A 600 14.41 49.04 23.25
C LEU A 600 15.26 50.20 23.78
N GLY A 601 16.58 50.02 23.94
CA GLY A 601 17.51 51.09 24.30
C GLY A 601 17.89 51.15 25.78
N ALA A 602 17.69 50.07 26.56
CA ALA A 602 18.23 50.02 27.93
C ALA A 602 19.77 50.08 27.93
N ASP A 603 20.33 50.97 28.76
CA ASP A 603 21.79 51.16 28.89
C ASP A 603 22.45 49.84 29.31
N GLU A 604 21.87 49.18 30.31
CA GLU A 604 22.37 47.91 30.85
C GLU A 604 21.21 47.00 31.25
N VAL A 605 21.28 45.74 30.84
CA VAL A 605 20.30 44.71 31.18
C VAL A 605 21.00 43.60 31.94
N VAL A 606 20.44 43.23 33.09
CA VAL A 606 20.97 42.15 33.93
C VAL A 606 19.89 41.07 34.09
N LEU A 607 20.16 39.86 33.62
CA LEU A 607 19.30 38.70 33.82
C LEU A 607 19.74 37.96 35.09
N ILE A 608 18.83 37.84 36.05
CA ILE A 608 19.07 37.25 37.36
C ILE A 608 18.40 35.88 37.41
N TYR A 609 19.21 34.85 37.65
CA TYR A 609 18.73 33.48 37.75
C TYR A 609 19.22 32.80 39.03
N ARG A 610 18.27 32.17 39.72
CA ARG A 610 18.49 31.53 41.04
C ARG A 610 19.29 30.23 40.99
N ARG A 611 19.68 29.75 39.81
CA ARG A 611 20.49 28.52 39.64
C ARG A 611 21.70 28.80 38.77
N SER A 612 22.49 27.77 38.46
CA SER A 612 23.60 27.91 37.52
C SER A 612 23.10 27.94 36.08
N ARG A 613 24.05 28.13 35.15
CA ARG A 613 23.79 28.08 33.70
C ARG A 613 23.27 26.73 33.26
N ALA A 614 23.76 25.63 33.84
CA ALA A 614 23.37 24.28 33.42
C ALA A 614 21.89 23.97 33.69
N GLU A 615 21.27 24.62 34.68
CA GLU A 615 19.85 24.45 34.98
C GLU A 615 18.96 25.51 34.28
N MET A 616 19.49 26.35 33.38
CA MET A 616 18.67 27.30 32.64
C MET A 616 17.78 26.55 31.64
N PRO A 617 16.44 26.70 31.68
CA PRO A 617 15.55 26.05 30.72
C PRO A 617 15.46 26.76 29.37
N ALA A 618 16.16 27.87 29.17
CA ALA A 618 16.20 28.58 27.89
C ALA A 618 17.06 27.84 26.85
N ILE A 619 16.79 28.08 25.57
CA ILE A 619 17.62 27.60 24.47
C ILE A 619 19.00 28.24 24.59
N MET A 620 20.05 27.42 24.65
CA MET A 620 21.40 27.92 24.98
C MET A 620 21.96 28.89 23.94
N THR A 621 21.68 28.69 22.65
CA THR A 621 22.09 29.63 21.60
C THR A 621 21.46 31.01 21.82
N GLU A 622 20.23 31.08 22.33
CA GLU A 622 19.57 32.36 22.62
C GLU A 622 20.17 33.05 23.85
N VAL A 623 20.64 32.28 24.82
CA VAL A 623 21.38 32.81 25.99
C VAL A 623 22.72 33.40 25.55
N GLU A 624 23.43 32.72 24.65
CA GLU A 624 24.69 33.20 24.08
C GLU A 624 24.49 34.46 23.24
N GLU A 625 23.44 34.51 22.40
CA GLU A 625 23.09 35.72 21.66
C GLU A 625 22.71 36.88 22.58
N ALA A 626 22.02 36.62 23.70
CA ALA A 626 21.73 37.65 24.69
C ALA A 626 23.00 38.27 25.29
N GLU A 627 24.00 37.45 25.64
CA GLU A 627 25.29 37.94 26.12
C GLU A 627 26.07 38.70 25.06
N ARG A 628 26.02 38.26 23.79
CA ARG A 628 26.62 38.96 22.64
C ARG A 628 25.98 40.34 22.45
N GLU A 629 24.68 40.48 22.68
CA GLU A 629 23.96 41.76 22.70
C GLU A 629 24.27 42.62 23.96
N GLY A 630 25.04 42.10 24.91
CA GLY A 630 25.48 42.81 26.11
C GLY A 630 24.58 42.61 27.33
N VAL A 631 23.70 41.60 27.33
CA VAL A 631 22.94 41.19 28.53
C VAL A 631 23.89 40.52 29.53
N LYS A 632 23.91 40.98 30.77
CA LYS A 632 24.74 40.40 31.84
C LYS A 632 23.99 39.31 32.58
N LEU A 633 24.60 38.14 32.76
CA LEU A 633 24.01 37.05 33.54
C LEU A 633 24.48 37.09 35.00
N HIS A 634 23.55 37.24 35.92
CA HIS A 634 23.73 37.08 37.36
C HIS A 634 23.14 35.74 37.79
N LEU A 635 23.96 34.71 37.67
CA LEU A 635 23.63 33.34 38.09
C LEU A 635 23.78 33.19 39.60
N LEU A 636 23.14 32.14 40.14
CA LEU A 636 23.14 31.84 41.57
C LEU A 636 22.72 33.04 42.43
N ALA A 637 21.68 33.74 41.98
CA ALA A 637 21.14 34.90 42.67
C ALA A 637 19.60 34.93 42.58
N ALA A 638 18.95 35.28 43.69
CA ALA A 638 17.50 35.40 43.78
C ALA A 638 17.09 36.76 44.35
N PRO A 639 16.01 37.39 43.84
CA PRO A 639 15.50 38.64 44.40
C PRO A 639 14.85 38.40 45.77
N VAL A 640 15.06 39.32 46.71
CA VAL A 640 14.45 39.26 48.05
C VAL A 640 13.57 40.47 48.36
N LYS A 641 13.85 41.63 47.76
CA LYS A 641 13.08 42.87 48.00
C LYS A 641 13.26 43.88 46.87
N ILE A 642 12.19 44.55 46.47
CA ILE A 642 12.24 45.71 45.57
C ILE A 642 12.53 46.98 46.39
N LEU A 643 13.55 47.74 45.99
CA LEU A 643 13.88 49.04 46.57
C LEU A 643 13.11 50.11 45.80
N ALA A 644 12.16 50.76 46.46
CA ALA A 644 11.29 51.76 45.86
C ALA A 644 11.36 53.08 46.65
N LYS A 645 11.28 54.20 45.92
CA LYS A 645 11.13 55.55 46.46
C LYS A 645 9.95 56.22 45.78
N ASP A 646 9.03 56.78 46.58
CA ASP A 646 7.79 57.41 46.08
C ASP A 646 6.96 56.49 45.17
N GLY A 647 6.99 55.17 45.44
CA GLY A 647 6.29 54.15 44.64
C GLY A 647 6.99 53.74 43.34
N GLN A 648 8.14 54.34 42.99
CA GLN A 648 8.92 54.00 41.80
C GLN A 648 10.12 53.12 42.15
N VAL A 649 10.43 52.12 41.31
CA VAL A 649 11.62 51.28 41.44
C VAL A 649 12.90 52.12 41.31
N ILE A 650 13.79 51.99 42.30
CA ILE A 650 15.14 52.59 42.30
C ILE A 650 16.24 51.53 42.44
N GLY A 651 15.90 50.30 42.82
CA GLY A 651 16.83 49.20 42.92
C GLY A 651 16.18 47.87 43.27
N LEU A 652 16.99 46.83 43.32
CA LEU A 652 16.60 45.46 43.63
C LEU A 652 17.62 44.86 44.60
N GLN A 653 17.17 44.37 45.75
CA GLN A 653 17.98 43.59 46.66
C GLN A 653 17.89 42.11 46.29
N CYS A 654 19.05 41.47 46.16
CA CYS A 654 19.21 40.05 45.85
C CYS A 654 20.02 39.35 46.94
N VAL A 655 19.96 38.02 46.96
CA VAL A 655 20.78 37.14 47.79
C VAL A 655 21.49 36.13 46.89
N ARG A 656 22.70 35.69 47.25
CA ARG A 656 23.35 34.56 46.57
C ARG A 656 22.68 33.25 46.94
N THR A 657 22.69 32.30 46.03
CA THR A 657 22.13 30.97 46.24
C THR A 657 23.17 29.89 45.97
N GLU A 658 23.10 28.77 46.66
CA GLU A 658 23.81 27.53 46.33
C GLU A 658 22.83 26.48 45.82
N LEU A 659 23.35 25.42 45.20
CA LEU A 659 22.54 24.33 44.65
C LEU A 659 22.42 23.21 45.69
N GLY A 660 21.19 22.91 46.10
CA GLY A 660 20.85 21.75 46.92
C GLY A 660 20.29 20.60 46.10
N GLU A 661 19.66 19.64 46.79
CA GLU A 661 19.02 18.47 46.17
C GLU A 661 18.01 18.87 45.07
N PRO A 662 17.87 18.07 44.00
CA PRO A 662 16.85 18.27 42.97
C PRO A 662 15.42 18.47 43.51
N ASP A 663 14.67 19.38 42.88
CA ASP A 663 13.24 19.53 43.08
C ASP A 663 12.43 18.52 42.25
N ASP A 664 11.11 18.56 42.39
CA ASP A 664 10.17 17.66 41.72
C ASP A 664 10.21 17.80 40.18
N SER A 665 10.86 18.85 39.66
CA SER A 665 11.14 19.02 38.23
C SER A 665 12.50 18.47 37.80
N GLY A 666 13.23 17.81 38.71
CA GLY A 666 14.57 17.27 38.50
C GLY A 666 15.70 18.31 38.56
N ARG A 667 15.40 19.58 38.83
CA ARG A 667 16.40 20.67 38.86
C ARG A 667 16.84 20.94 40.28
N GLN A 668 18.14 21.16 40.50
CA GLN A 668 18.67 21.45 41.83
C GLN A 668 17.95 22.63 42.51
N ARG A 669 17.54 22.43 43.77
CA ARG A 669 16.83 23.44 44.56
C ARG A 669 17.79 24.59 44.90
N PRO A 670 17.41 25.85 44.65
CA PRO A 670 18.24 26.99 45.02
C PRO A 670 18.09 27.29 46.51
N ILE A 671 19.18 27.23 47.27
CA ILE A 671 19.21 27.50 48.71
C ILE A 671 19.86 28.88 48.93
N PRO A 672 19.16 29.87 49.52
CA PRO A 672 19.74 31.18 49.82
C PRO A 672 20.89 31.09 50.84
N ILE A 673 22.02 31.71 50.52
CA ILE A 673 23.19 31.83 51.40
C ILE A 673 22.95 33.03 52.33
N LYS A 674 22.74 32.77 53.62
CA LYS A 674 22.50 33.83 54.61
C LYS A 674 23.67 34.82 54.67
N GLY A 675 23.39 36.12 54.73
CA GLY A 675 24.43 37.17 54.83
C GLY A 675 25.09 37.54 53.49
N SER A 676 24.59 37.01 52.38
CA SER A 676 25.11 37.29 51.03
C SER A 676 24.29 38.32 50.24
N GLU A 677 23.49 39.12 50.95
CA GLU A 677 22.60 40.11 50.34
C GLU A 677 23.37 41.24 49.67
N PHE A 678 22.94 41.64 48.47
CA PHE A 678 23.52 42.74 47.71
C PHE A 678 22.45 43.53 46.95
N ASN A 679 22.70 44.81 46.69
CA ASN A 679 21.78 45.69 45.98
C ASN A 679 22.24 45.93 44.54
N LEU A 680 21.27 46.02 43.63
CA LEU A 680 21.45 46.41 42.24
C LEU A 680 20.63 47.68 41.98
N ASP A 681 21.27 48.76 41.56
CA ASP A 681 20.57 49.99 41.17
C ASP A 681 19.90 49.79 39.81
N VAL A 682 18.57 49.68 39.80
CA VAL A 682 17.77 49.41 38.60
C VAL A 682 16.53 50.31 38.61
N SER A 683 16.06 50.70 37.43
CA SER A 683 14.85 51.50 37.30
C SER A 683 13.62 50.69 36.91
N HIS A 684 13.84 49.48 36.39
CA HIS A 684 12.80 48.54 35.99
C HIS A 684 13.18 47.12 36.39
N VAL A 685 12.17 46.33 36.78
CA VAL A 685 12.31 44.91 37.09
C VAL A 685 11.29 44.16 36.25
N ILE A 686 11.76 43.32 35.33
CA ILE A 686 10.93 42.48 34.47
C ILE A 686 10.84 41.08 35.09
N VAL A 687 9.62 40.63 35.36
CA VAL A 687 9.37 39.36 36.04
C VAL A 687 9.00 38.27 35.03
N ALA A 688 9.78 37.20 34.97
CA ALA A 688 9.64 36.07 34.03
C ALA A 688 9.76 34.71 34.76
N ILE A 689 9.06 34.56 35.89
CA ILE A 689 9.20 33.38 36.78
C ILE A 689 8.18 32.26 36.56
N GLY A 690 7.27 32.41 35.60
CA GLY A 690 6.24 31.41 35.29
C GLY A 690 4.88 32.03 35.07
N GLN A 691 3.93 31.19 34.65
CA GLN A 691 2.55 31.57 34.36
C GLN A 691 1.60 30.56 35.00
N VAL A 692 0.39 31.01 35.29
CA VAL A 692 -0.74 30.21 35.76
C VAL A 692 -1.95 30.42 34.86
N VAL A 693 -2.87 29.46 34.90
CA VAL A 693 -4.09 29.48 34.11
C VAL A 693 -5.02 30.59 34.59
N ASP A 694 -5.59 31.34 33.64
CA ASP A 694 -6.64 32.31 33.93
C ASP A 694 -7.99 31.62 34.09
N LYS A 695 -8.30 31.22 35.32
CA LYS A 695 -9.57 30.55 35.65
C LYS A 695 -10.80 31.42 35.33
N ALA A 696 -10.68 32.74 35.27
CA ALA A 696 -11.79 33.63 34.94
C ALA A 696 -12.15 33.62 33.44
N THR A 697 -11.27 33.08 32.60
CA THR A 697 -11.49 32.95 31.15
C THR A 697 -12.01 31.58 30.73
N LEU A 698 -12.13 30.64 31.68
CA LEU A 698 -12.51 29.26 31.44
C LEU A 698 -13.97 28.98 31.86
N PRO A 699 -14.63 27.98 31.25
CA PRO A 699 -15.98 27.58 31.63
C PRO A 699 -16.06 27.08 33.09
N ALA A 700 -17.21 27.31 33.71
CA ALA A 700 -17.49 26.86 35.08
C ALA A 700 -17.65 25.32 35.16
N GLY A 701 -17.28 24.74 36.31
CA GLY A 701 -17.42 23.29 36.56
C GLY A 701 -16.18 22.45 36.26
N LEU A 702 -15.12 23.06 35.73
CA LEU A 702 -13.83 22.39 35.55
C LEU A 702 -13.12 22.14 36.88
N GLU A 703 -12.49 20.98 36.99
CA GLU A 703 -11.58 20.65 38.08
C GLU A 703 -10.17 21.14 37.77
N TYR A 704 -9.41 21.47 38.82
CA TYR A 704 -8.05 22.00 38.69
C TYR A 704 -7.06 21.20 39.53
N THR A 705 -5.85 21.06 39.03
CA THR A 705 -4.73 20.44 39.75
C THR A 705 -4.24 21.36 40.88
N SER A 706 -3.38 20.83 41.77
CA SER A 706 -2.71 21.62 42.82
C SER A 706 -1.82 22.74 42.26
N GLN A 707 -1.37 22.61 41.01
CA GLN A 707 -0.59 23.61 40.29
C GLN A 707 -1.46 24.68 39.60
N GLY A 708 -2.79 24.51 39.66
CA GLY A 708 -3.76 25.45 39.10
C GLY A 708 -4.06 25.26 37.61
N THR A 709 -3.57 24.20 36.97
CA THR A 709 -3.93 23.80 35.59
C THR A 709 -5.24 23.03 35.55
N ILE A 710 -5.88 22.89 34.39
CA ILE A 710 -7.08 22.05 34.23
C ILE A 710 -6.72 20.58 34.50
N SER A 711 -7.52 19.91 35.32
CA SER A 711 -7.41 18.47 35.53
C SER A 711 -7.94 17.71 34.31
N VAL A 712 -7.11 16.85 33.73
CA VAL A 712 -7.46 16.01 32.57
C VAL A 712 -6.99 14.59 32.79
N ASP A 713 -7.63 13.63 32.13
CA ASP A 713 -7.06 12.29 31.99
C ASP A 713 -5.73 12.39 31.23
N PRO A 714 -4.63 11.80 31.76
CA PRO A 714 -3.29 12.01 31.22
C PRO A 714 -3.07 11.39 29.83
N GLU A 715 -3.91 10.43 29.42
CA GLU A 715 -3.80 9.75 28.13
C GLU A 715 -4.78 10.34 27.10
N THR A 716 -6.03 10.59 27.51
CA THR A 716 -7.08 11.04 26.59
C THR A 716 -7.22 12.56 26.54
N LEU A 717 -6.67 13.29 27.52
CA LEU A 717 -6.82 14.73 27.69
C LEU A 717 -8.27 15.20 27.88
N GLN A 718 -9.19 14.27 28.18
CA GLN A 718 -10.57 14.60 28.52
C GLN A 718 -10.62 15.21 29.93
N THR A 719 -11.42 16.26 30.09
CA THR A 719 -11.65 16.91 31.39
C THR A 719 -12.63 16.08 32.24
N SER A 720 -12.98 16.57 33.43
CA SER A 720 -14.09 16.01 34.22
C SER A 720 -15.46 16.11 33.53
N MET A 721 -15.56 16.86 32.43
CA MET A 721 -16.78 17.03 31.65
C MET A 721 -16.69 16.26 30.32
N GLU A 722 -17.67 15.40 30.06
CA GLU A 722 -17.76 14.63 28.82
C GLU A 722 -17.85 15.55 27.59
N GLY A 723 -17.20 15.15 26.50
CA GLY A 723 -17.11 15.94 25.27
C GLY A 723 -16.20 17.18 25.34
N ILE A 724 -15.60 17.49 26.50
CA ILE A 724 -14.68 18.62 26.68
C ILE A 724 -13.27 18.09 26.96
N PHE A 725 -12.32 18.52 26.13
CA PHE A 725 -10.91 18.15 26.18
C PHE A 725 -10.07 19.39 26.45
N ALA A 726 -8.89 19.26 27.07
CA ALA A 726 -7.98 20.39 27.29
C ALA A 726 -6.51 19.99 27.10
N GLY A 727 -5.72 20.85 26.47
CA GLY A 727 -4.34 20.54 26.10
C GLY A 727 -3.47 21.76 25.86
N GLY A 728 -2.15 21.54 25.83
CA GLY A 728 -1.16 22.61 25.88
C GLY A 728 -1.00 23.19 27.28
N ASP A 729 -0.49 24.41 27.39
CA ASP A 729 -0.13 25.01 28.69
C ASP A 729 -1.29 25.15 29.69
N VAL A 730 -2.55 25.14 29.23
CA VAL A 730 -3.73 25.19 30.10
C VAL A 730 -3.92 23.91 30.93
N ALA A 731 -3.43 22.77 30.42
CA ALA A 731 -3.48 21.47 31.09
C ALA A 731 -2.11 21.03 31.62
N LEU A 732 -1.05 21.25 30.82
CA LEU A 732 0.32 20.81 31.11
C LEU A 732 1.11 21.80 31.99
N GLY A 733 0.63 23.04 32.12
CA GLY A 733 1.42 24.16 32.65
C GLY A 733 2.41 24.69 31.60
N ALA A 734 3.11 25.79 31.91
CA ALA A 734 4.03 26.43 30.98
C ALA A 734 5.09 25.42 30.44
N SER A 735 4.98 25.10 29.16
CA SER A 735 5.75 24.05 28.49
C SER A 735 6.49 24.58 27.26
N ASN A 736 7.03 23.68 26.42
CA ASN A 736 7.63 24.06 25.15
C ASN A 736 6.62 23.86 23.99
N VAL A 737 6.88 24.52 22.86
CA VAL A 737 5.98 24.53 21.71
C VAL A 737 5.67 23.11 21.19
N ILE A 738 6.69 22.26 21.11
CA ILE A 738 6.54 20.89 20.57
C ILE A 738 5.66 20.01 21.46
N LYS A 739 5.69 20.17 22.80
CA LYS A 739 4.75 19.48 23.71
C LYS A 739 3.33 20.00 23.58
N SER A 740 3.15 21.29 23.34
CA SER A 740 1.83 21.86 23.06
C SER A 740 1.24 21.31 21.76
N ILE A 741 2.04 21.19 20.70
CA ILE A 741 1.63 20.55 19.44
C ILE A 741 1.21 19.09 19.70
N ALA A 742 2.04 18.33 20.42
CA ALA A 742 1.73 16.94 20.78
C ALA A 742 0.41 16.81 21.55
N ALA A 743 0.14 17.70 22.51
CA ALA A 743 -1.12 17.70 23.23
C ALA A 743 -2.33 17.97 22.30
N GLY A 744 -2.17 18.83 21.30
CA GLY A 744 -3.18 19.05 20.25
C GLY A 744 -3.47 17.80 19.42
N GLN A 745 -2.42 17.09 18.99
CA GLN A 745 -2.54 15.83 18.23
C GLN A 745 -3.23 14.73 19.06
N GLN A 746 -2.82 14.58 20.33
CA GLN A 746 -3.45 13.62 21.25
C GLN A 746 -4.91 13.94 21.52
N ALA A 747 -5.27 15.23 21.64
CA ALA A 747 -6.66 15.65 21.77
C ALA A 747 -7.46 15.40 20.49
N ALA A 748 -6.88 15.61 19.30
CA ALA A 748 -7.53 15.29 18.02
C ALA A 748 -7.83 13.79 17.87
N ILE A 749 -6.96 12.90 18.37
CA ILE A 749 -7.23 11.47 18.45
C ILE A 749 -8.44 11.21 19.36
N SER A 750 -8.42 11.74 20.59
CA SER A 750 -9.50 11.54 21.55
C SER A 750 -10.85 12.10 21.06
N ILE A 751 -10.84 13.27 20.44
CA ILE A 751 -12.05 13.86 19.86
C ILE A 751 -12.56 12.99 18.72
N GLY A 752 -11.69 12.50 17.83
CA GLY A 752 -12.08 11.57 16.76
C GLY A 752 -12.78 10.33 17.30
N LEU A 753 -12.20 9.67 18.31
CA LEU A 753 -12.77 8.50 18.97
C LEU A 753 -14.10 8.82 19.69
N HIS A 754 -14.18 9.99 20.34
CA HIS A 754 -15.42 10.45 20.99
C HIS A 754 -16.56 10.60 19.98
N LEU A 755 -16.29 11.21 18.83
CA LEU A 755 -17.27 11.38 17.75
C LEU A 755 -17.71 10.04 17.14
N GLU A 756 -16.86 9.02 17.20
CA GLU A 756 -17.16 7.67 16.72
C GLU A 756 -17.89 6.80 17.76
N GLY A 757 -18.03 7.28 19.00
CA GLY A 757 -18.56 6.49 20.11
C GLY A 757 -17.64 5.33 20.53
N VAL A 758 -16.34 5.43 20.23
CA VAL A 758 -15.31 4.44 20.56
C VAL A 758 -14.65 4.79 21.88
N ASP A 759 -14.23 3.77 22.64
CA ASP A 759 -13.46 3.96 23.88
C ASP A 759 -12.17 4.75 23.63
N LEU A 760 -12.00 5.84 24.39
CA LEU A 760 -10.94 6.83 24.18
C LEU A 760 -9.52 6.29 24.46
N LYS A 761 -9.39 5.20 25.22
CA LYS A 761 -8.10 4.60 25.59
C LYS A 761 -7.75 3.43 24.67
N ARG A 762 -8.72 2.57 24.35
CA ARG A 762 -8.48 1.38 23.52
C ARG A 762 -8.31 1.69 22.03
N GLY A 763 -8.92 2.76 21.51
CA GLY A 763 -8.86 3.11 20.09
C GLY A 763 -7.60 3.88 19.66
N ARG A 764 -6.58 4.00 20.52
CA ARG A 764 -5.41 4.86 20.27
C ARG A 764 -4.31 4.14 19.50
N PRO A 765 -3.52 4.86 18.68
CA PRO A 765 -2.29 4.31 18.09
C PRO A 765 -1.30 3.84 19.16
N ALA A 766 -0.58 2.75 18.88
CA ALA A 766 0.45 2.24 19.77
C ALA A 766 1.62 3.26 19.92
N PRO A 767 2.25 3.34 21.10
CA PRO A 767 3.42 4.20 21.30
C PRO A 767 4.60 3.75 20.42
N LEU A 768 5.39 4.72 19.95
CA LEU A 768 6.60 4.44 19.18
C LEU A 768 7.64 3.75 20.07
N LYS A 769 8.14 2.58 19.66
CA LYS A 769 9.24 1.86 20.32
C LYS A 769 10.57 2.28 19.69
N ARG A 770 11.56 2.62 20.50
CA ARG A 770 12.92 3.03 20.06
C ARG A 770 13.73 1.82 19.56
N VAL A 771 14.55 2.02 18.52
CA VAL A 771 15.61 1.07 18.13
C VAL A 771 16.67 0.95 19.23
N GLU A 772 17.01 -0.28 19.59
CA GLU A 772 18.12 -0.59 20.48
C GLU A 772 19.35 -1.04 19.68
N ASN A 773 20.56 -0.80 20.21
CA ASN A 773 21.83 -1.33 19.69
C ASN A 773 22.27 -0.85 18.28
N VAL A 774 22.29 0.46 18.02
CA VAL A 774 22.86 1.04 16.79
C VAL A 774 24.38 0.81 16.71
N PRO A 775 24.91 0.04 15.74
CA PRO A 775 26.34 -0.22 15.59
C PRO A 775 27.11 1.05 15.21
N LYS A 776 28.25 1.27 15.88
CA LYS A 776 29.11 2.47 15.68
C LYS A 776 30.53 2.11 15.22
N THR A 777 30.85 0.82 15.11
CA THR A 777 32.18 0.32 14.79
C THR A 777 32.50 0.56 13.30
N GLY A 778 33.69 1.10 13.02
CA GLY A 778 34.17 1.34 11.65
C GLY A 778 33.67 2.64 11.00
N LEU A 779 32.92 3.47 11.72
CA LEU A 779 32.47 4.78 11.23
C LEU A 779 33.53 5.87 11.46
N GLU A 780 33.70 6.75 10.47
CA GLU A 780 34.60 7.89 10.55
C GLU A 780 33.99 9.02 11.40
N LYS A 781 34.84 9.66 12.21
CA LYS A 781 34.47 10.85 12.98
C LYS A 781 34.47 12.07 12.08
N VAL A 782 33.35 12.79 12.04
CA VAL A 782 33.14 13.97 11.21
C VAL A 782 32.63 15.10 12.08
N ALA A 783 33.25 16.28 11.98
CA ALA A 783 32.89 17.46 12.75
C ALA A 783 31.47 17.93 12.45
N ARG A 784 30.74 18.38 13.48
CA ARG A 784 29.39 18.91 13.35
C ARG A 784 29.37 20.20 12.52
N ARG A 785 28.46 20.28 11.56
CA ARG A 785 28.20 21.51 10.79
C ARG A 785 26.84 22.09 11.13
N VAL A 786 26.83 23.37 11.49
CA VAL A 786 25.59 24.11 11.81
C VAL A 786 25.25 25.03 10.64
N VAL A 787 24.04 24.88 10.08
CA VAL A 787 23.60 25.77 9.00
C VAL A 787 23.44 27.20 9.54
N PRO A 788 24.14 28.20 8.97
CA PRO A 788 24.07 29.57 9.45
C PRO A 788 22.68 30.19 9.24
N LEU A 789 22.41 31.28 9.95
CA LEU A 789 21.21 32.11 9.78
C LEU A 789 21.28 32.88 8.46
N LEU A 790 20.13 33.08 7.81
CA LEU A 790 20.01 33.85 6.57
C LEU A 790 20.60 35.27 6.67
N GLU A 791 20.41 35.97 7.79
CA GLU A 791 20.88 37.34 8.00
C GLU A 791 22.42 37.48 8.08
N LEU A 792 23.14 36.40 8.42
CA LEU A 792 24.59 36.41 8.58
C LEU A 792 25.36 36.26 7.26
N GLU A 793 24.69 35.92 6.15
CA GLU A 793 25.30 35.85 4.81
C GLU A 793 25.46 37.20 4.12
N GLN A 794 24.61 38.19 4.42
CA GLN A 794 24.67 39.49 3.74
C GLN A 794 25.92 40.32 4.09
N GLY A 795 26.77 39.82 4.99
CA GLY A 795 27.95 40.52 5.48
C GLY A 795 29.19 39.65 5.66
N LYS A 796 29.69 39.02 4.60
CA LYS A 796 31.13 38.85 4.28
C LYS A 796 31.34 37.88 3.12
N GLY A 797 31.92 38.40 2.03
CA GLY A 797 32.51 37.56 0.99
C GLY A 797 33.77 36.85 1.52
N SER A 798 33.73 35.53 1.52
CA SER A 798 34.91 34.65 1.42
C SER A 798 34.43 33.25 1.06
N ALA A 799 35.15 32.59 0.14
CA ALA A 799 34.87 31.24 -0.35
C ALA A 799 34.57 30.25 0.79
N GLY A 800 33.34 29.73 0.83
CA GLY A 800 32.87 28.71 1.76
C GLY A 800 31.64 28.00 1.19
N ASP A 801 31.35 26.80 1.70
CA ASP A 801 30.21 25.97 1.30
C ASP A 801 28.88 26.74 1.48
N SER A 802 27.96 26.59 0.51
CA SER A 802 26.60 27.16 0.56
C SER A 802 25.79 26.56 1.72
N ARG A 803 24.69 27.22 2.11
CA ARG A 803 23.80 26.72 3.18
C ARG A 803 23.18 25.37 2.84
N GLU A 804 22.81 25.20 1.57
CA GLU A 804 22.33 23.97 0.96
C GLU A 804 23.36 22.84 1.12
N GLU A 805 24.63 23.11 0.77
CA GLU A 805 25.72 22.16 0.92
C GLU A 805 25.98 21.82 2.39
N ILE A 806 25.99 22.82 3.28
CA ILE A 806 26.16 22.59 4.72
C ILE A 806 25.03 21.71 5.26
N ALA A 807 23.78 21.98 4.88
CA ALA A 807 22.62 21.20 5.30
C ALA A 807 22.67 19.76 4.77
N ALA A 808 23.03 19.58 3.49
CA ALA A 808 23.15 18.27 2.87
C ALA A 808 24.31 17.45 3.48
N GLU A 809 25.50 18.04 3.64
CA GLU A 809 26.66 17.37 4.24
C GLU A 809 26.45 17.02 5.71
N GLU A 810 25.84 17.92 6.49
CA GLU A 810 25.46 17.60 7.87
C GLU A 810 24.48 16.43 7.92
N SER A 811 23.50 16.42 7.03
CA SER A 811 22.50 15.35 6.96
C SER A 811 23.10 13.99 6.58
N LYS A 812 24.16 13.96 5.75
CA LYS A 812 24.90 12.73 5.40
C LYS A 812 25.58 12.06 6.60
N ARG A 813 25.81 12.78 7.71
CA ARG A 813 26.34 12.19 8.95
C ARG A 813 25.33 11.29 9.68
N CYS A 814 24.06 11.25 9.25
CA CYS A 814 23.02 10.45 9.88
C CYS A 814 23.32 8.95 9.82
N LEU A 815 23.12 8.26 10.95
CA LEU A 815 23.38 6.82 11.08
C LEU A 815 22.28 5.93 10.49
N ASN A 816 21.20 6.52 10.00
CA ASN A 816 20.00 5.81 9.53
C ASN A 816 19.52 4.76 10.55
N CYS A 817 19.38 5.16 11.82
CA CYS A 817 19.11 4.28 12.96
C CYS A 817 17.94 3.30 12.75
N SER A 818 16.90 3.67 11.99
CA SER A 818 15.76 2.77 11.72
C SER A 818 16.15 1.49 10.98
N GLN A 819 17.29 1.46 10.28
CA GLN A 819 17.80 0.25 9.61
C GLN A 819 18.21 -0.87 10.59
N PHE A 820 18.36 -0.54 11.88
CA PHE A 820 18.75 -1.48 12.95
C PHE A 820 17.55 -1.91 13.80
N ALA A 821 16.33 -1.59 13.36
CA ALA A 821 15.09 -2.18 13.84
C ALA A 821 15.20 -3.71 13.87
N GLU A 822 14.76 -4.36 14.96
CA GLU A 822 14.67 -5.83 15.05
C GLU A 822 13.55 -6.35 14.12
N THR A 823 13.69 -6.17 12.82
CA THR A 823 12.77 -6.78 11.87
C THR A 823 12.98 -8.29 11.88
N ALA A 824 11.93 -9.02 12.29
CA ALA A 824 11.66 -10.36 11.79
C ALA A 824 11.96 -10.39 10.29
N ALA A 825 12.89 -11.27 9.90
CA ALA A 825 13.26 -11.60 8.53
C ALA A 825 13.37 -10.39 7.58
N VAL A 826 14.58 -9.86 7.46
CA VAL A 826 15.01 -9.12 6.28
C VAL A 826 14.73 -9.99 5.05
N VAL A 827 13.60 -9.74 4.37
CA VAL A 827 13.53 -9.97 2.94
C VAL A 827 14.36 -8.84 2.35
N GLU A 828 15.52 -9.17 1.79
CA GLU A 828 16.35 -8.20 1.09
C GLU A 828 15.47 -7.44 0.08
N CYS A 829 15.26 -6.14 0.27
CA CYS A 829 14.51 -5.30 -0.68
C CYS A 829 15.12 -5.28 -2.09
N ARG A 830 16.29 -5.92 -2.29
CA ARG A 830 16.91 -6.12 -3.60
C ARG A 830 16.18 -7.13 -4.49
N ASP A 831 15.28 -7.95 -3.93
CA ASP A 831 14.59 -9.01 -4.67
C ASP A 831 13.05 -8.84 -4.78
N LEU A 832 12.49 -7.70 -4.36
CA LEU A 832 11.07 -7.40 -4.49
C LEU A 832 10.79 -6.61 -5.79
N GLY A 833 9.60 -6.77 -6.37
CA GLY A 833 9.23 -6.13 -7.65
C GLY A 833 9.26 -7.04 -8.87
N VAL A 834 8.70 -6.54 -9.97
CA VAL A 834 8.79 -7.15 -11.30
C VAL A 834 10.06 -6.66 -12.00
N LYS A 835 10.92 -7.61 -12.38
CA LYS A 835 12.26 -7.45 -12.94
C LYS A 835 12.19 -7.21 -14.45
N ILE A 836 11.64 -6.07 -14.84
CA ILE A 836 11.70 -5.48 -16.20
C ILE A 836 12.55 -4.20 -16.17
N ALA A 837 12.43 -3.28 -17.14
CA ALA A 837 13.19 -2.02 -17.08
C ALA A 837 12.93 -1.30 -15.74
N PRO A 838 13.96 -0.86 -14.99
CA PRO A 838 13.78 -0.38 -13.62
C PRO A 838 12.83 0.82 -13.47
N GLY A 839 12.75 1.69 -14.48
CA GLY A 839 11.85 2.84 -14.52
C GLY A 839 10.46 2.54 -15.11
N ALA A 840 10.22 1.32 -15.61
CA ALA A 840 8.97 0.94 -16.25
C ALA A 840 7.78 1.02 -15.30
N TYR A 841 6.61 1.26 -15.88
CA TYR A 841 5.34 1.20 -15.19
C TYR A 841 4.64 -0.13 -15.46
N ILE A 842 3.88 -0.55 -14.46
CA ILE A 842 2.84 -1.55 -14.54
C ILE A 842 1.52 -0.81 -14.42
N HIS A 843 0.69 -0.94 -15.45
CA HIS A 843 -0.67 -0.43 -15.45
C HIS A 843 -1.64 -1.56 -15.13
N VAL A 844 -2.41 -1.38 -14.07
CA VAL A 844 -3.42 -2.33 -13.62
C VAL A 844 -4.79 -1.79 -14.00
N LEU A 845 -5.55 -2.57 -14.77
CA LEU A 845 -6.89 -2.17 -15.20
C LEU A 845 -7.86 -2.10 -14.00
N PRO A 846 -8.93 -1.28 -14.11
CA PRO A 846 -9.94 -1.13 -13.06
C PRO A 846 -10.75 -2.41 -12.88
N ILE A 847 -11.48 -2.50 -11.76
CA ILE A 847 -12.39 -3.61 -11.47
C ILE A 847 -13.84 -3.11 -11.41
N GLU A 848 -14.83 -3.99 -11.59
CA GLU A 848 -16.25 -3.62 -11.53
C GLU A 848 -16.81 -3.79 -10.11
N ALA A 849 -16.62 -4.99 -9.53
CA ALA A 849 -17.20 -5.41 -8.25
C ALA A 849 -16.31 -6.43 -7.50
N GLY A 850 -16.78 -6.96 -6.36
CA GLY A 850 -16.05 -7.92 -5.54
C GLY A 850 -15.64 -9.21 -6.27
N PHE A 851 -16.48 -9.73 -7.16
CA PHE A 851 -16.21 -10.95 -7.95
C PHE A 851 -16.06 -10.71 -9.46
N VAL A 852 -16.06 -9.45 -9.90
CA VAL A 852 -15.91 -9.10 -11.32
C VAL A 852 -14.78 -8.08 -11.45
N GLY A 853 -13.66 -8.55 -11.97
CA GLY A 853 -12.39 -7.84 -11.93
C GLY A 853 -11.95 -7.22 -13.25
N ALA A 854 -10.65 -6.98 -13.33
CA ALA A 854 -9.99 -6.31 -14.44
C ALA A 854 -9.89 -7.19 -15.70
N ASP A 855 -9.98 -8.50 -15.53
CA ASP A 855 -10.15 -9.47 -16.60
C ASP A 855 -11.45 -9.23 -17.39
N ASN A 856 -12.58 -9.09 -16.69
CA ASN A 856 -13.88 -8.78 -17.31
C ASN A 856 -13.85 -7.43 -18.04
N VAL A 857 -13.15 -6.43 -17.48
CA VAL A 857 -12.92 -5.15 -18.16
C VAL A 857 -12.04 -5.32 -19.40
N GLY A 858 -11.04 -6.21 -19.35
CA GLY A 858 -10.28 -6.63 -20.52
C GLY A 858 -11.18 -7.20 -21.62
N VAL A 859 -12.12 -8.08 -21.27
CA VAL A 859 -13.11 -8.64 -22.20
C VAL A 859 -13.95 -7.53 -22.84
N LEU A 860 -14.40 -6.53 -22.06
CA LEU A 860 -15.12 -5.36 -22.60
C LEU A 860 -14.30 -4.61 -23.65
N LEU A 861 -13.01 -4.37 -23.40
CA LEU A 861 -12.14 -3.67 -24.36
C LEU A 861 -11.89 -4.49 -25.64
N ALA A 862 -11.80 -5.82 -25.52
CA ALA A 862 -11.53 -6.71 -26.64
C ALA A 862 -12.74 -6.88 -27.56
N GLU A 863 -13.93 -7.08 -26.98
CA GLU A 863 -15.15 -7.41 -27.73
C GLU A 863 -16.08 -6.21 -27.98
N LYS A 864 -15.91 -5.13 -27.22
CA LYS A 864 -16.59 -3.84 -27.39
C LYS A 864 -18.13 -3.93 -27.52
N PRO A 865 -18.84 -4.61 -26.61
CA PRO A 865 -20.30 -4.70 -26.69
C PRO A 865 -20.98 -3.33 -26.56
N TYR A 866 -20.32 -2.34 -25.94
CA TYR A 866 -20.78 -0.95 -25.87
C TYR A 866 -20.76 -0.21 -27.22
N GLU A 867 -20.15 -0.77 -28.27
CA GLU A 867 -20.22 -0.23 -29.63
C GLU A 867 -21.31 -0.92 -30.48
N GLN A 868 -21.94 -1.98 -29.98
CA GLN A 868 -22.89 -2.80 -30.75
C GLN A 868 -24.34 -2.37 -30.53
N ASP A 869 -25.19 -2.54 -31.55
CA ASP A 869 -26.65 -2.36 -31.41
C ASP A 869 -27.36 -3.65 -30.96
N ALA A 870 -26.82 -4.82 -31.35
CA ALA A 870 -27.33 -6.14 -31.00
C ALA A 870 -27.17 -6.42 -29.50
N ILE A 871 -28.11 -7.17 -28.90
CA ILE A 871 -27.96 -7.65 -27.52
C ILE A 871 -26.96 -8.81 -27.52
N GLU A 872 -25.78 -8.55 -26.98
CA GLU A 872 -24.69 -9.53 -26.86
C GLU A 872 -24.62 -10.09 -25.45
N LEU A 873 -24.48 -11.42 -25.35
CA LEU A 873 -24.11 -12.13 -24.13
C LEU A 873 -22.68 -12.63 -24.29
N ILE A 874 -21.77 -12.09 -23.52
CA ILE A 874 -20.38 -12.56 -23.44
C ILE A 874 -20.25 -13.38 -22.15
N ILE A 875 -19.68 -14.57 -22.29
CA ILE A 875 -19.47 -15.51 -21.19
C ILE A 875 -17.98 -15.81 -21.15
N ASP A 876 -17.29 -15.32 -20.13
CA ASP A 876 -15.94 -15.79 -19.83
C ASP A 876 -16.05 -17.02 -18.94
N ILE A 877 -15.50 -18.13 -19.42
CA ILE A 877 -15.62 -19.43 -18.75
C ILE A 877 -14.27 -19.76 -18.14
N GLY A 878 -14.24 -19.68 -16.81
CA GLY A 878 -13.16 -20.19 -15.98
C GLY A 878 -13.71 -20.80 -14.70
N THR A 879 -12.90 -20.72 -13.64
CA THR A 879 -13.24 -21.21 -12.30
C THR A 879 -14.47 -20.46 -11.76
N ASN A 880 -14.56 -19.17 -12.10
CA ASN A 880 -15.76 -18.37 -12.03
C ASN A 880 -16.29 -18.19 -13.46
N GLY A 881 -17.61 -18.05 -13.60
CA GLY A 881 -18.24 -17.70 -14.87
C GLY A 881 -18.64 -16.23 -14.87
N GLU A 882 -17.84 -15.36 -15.49
CA GLU A 882 -18.17 -13.95 -15.67
C GLU A 882 -19.09 -13.75 -16.88
N LEU A 883 -20.13 -12.94 -16.70
CA LEU A 883 -21.13 -12.64 -17.71
C LEU A 883 -21.16 -11.14 -17.99
N ILE A 884 -21.21 -10.78 -19.26
CA ILE A 884 -21.56 -9.42 -19.72
C ILE A 884 -22.78 -9.54 -20.62
N LEU A 885 -23.82 -8.77 -20.34
CA LEU A 885 -25.02 -8.72 -21.17
C LEU A 885 -25.36 -7.27 -21.52
N GLY A 886 -25.60 -7.01 -22.80
CA GLY A 886 -26.21 -5.77 -23.25
C GLY A 886 -25.68 -5.29 -24.59
N ASN A 887 -25.66 -3.97 -24.75
CA ASN A 887 -25.26 -3.29 -25.98
C ASN A 887 -24.85 -1.83 -25.68
N ARG A 888 -24.70 -0.99 -26.71
CA ARG A 888 -24.36 0.44 -26.57
C ARG A 888 -25.31 1.27 -25.68
N LYS A 889 -26.53 0.82 -25.43
CA LYS A 889 -27.51 1.56 -24.62
C LYS A 889 -27.35 1.28 -23.14
N LYS A 890 -27.08 0.03 -22.78
CA LYS A 890 -26.91 -0.42 -21.40
C LYS A 890 -26.14 -1.72 -21.37
N LEU A 891 -25.17 -1.80 -20.45
CA LEU A 891 -24.41 -3.00 -20.15
C LEU A 891 -24.60 -3.35 -18.68
N ILE A 892 -24.74 -4.63 -18.41
CA ILE A 892 -24.74 -5.20 -17.07
C ILE A 892 -23.75 -6.36 -17.02
N SER A 893 -23.13 -6.57 -15.87
CA SER A 893 -22.21 -7.70 -15.64
C SER A 893 -22.58 -8.47 -14.39
N SER A 894 -22.08 -9.70 -14.29
CA SER A 894 -22.29 -10.57 -13.15
C SER A 894 -21.19 -11.63 -13.05
N SER A 895 -21.00 -12.21 -11.87
CA SER A 895 -20.20 -13.42 -11.68
C SER A 895 -21.10 -14.58 -11.27
N CYS A 896 -20.79 -15.79 -11.74
CA CYS A 896 -21.49 -17.02 -11.42
C CYS A 896 -20.52 -18.02 -10.77
N ALA A 897 -20.95 -18.67 -9.68
CA ALA A 897 -20.21 -19.76 -9.05
C ALA A 897 -20.35 -21.04 -9.88
N THR A 898 -19.58 -21.15 -10.95
CA THR A 898 -19.64 -22.28 -11.90
C THR A 898 -18.83 -23.48 -11.42
N GLY A 899 -17.83 -23.24 -10.56
CA GLY A 899 -16.87 -24.27 -10.15
C GLY A 899 -15.93 -24.66 -11.29
N PRO A 900 -14.89 -25.46 -11.00
CA PRO A 900 -13.82 -25.75 -11.95
C PRO A 900 -14.14 -26.91 -12.92
N ALA A 901 -15.42 -27.32 -13.03
CA ALA A 901 -15.83 -28.48 -13.82
C ALA A 901 -15.42 -28.37 -15.30
N PHE A 902 -15.58 -27.18 -15.91
CA PHE A 902 -15.18 -26.93 -17.30
C PHE A 902 -13.66 -26.82 -17.49
N GLU A 903 -12.89 -26.66 -16.41
CA GLU A 903 -11.42 -26.77 -16.43
C GLU A 903 -10.93 -28.22 -16.28
N GLY A 904 -11.86 -29.17 -16.09
CA GLY A 904 -11.57 -30.58 -15.85
C GLY A 904 -11.28 -30.93 -14.39
N ALA A 905 -11.34 -29.97 -13.46
CA ALA A 905 -11.27 -30.30 -12.04
C ALA A 905 -12.64 -30.81 -11.56
N GLU A 906 -12.65 -31.69 -10.55
CA GLU A 906 -13.87 -32.38 -10.06
C GLU A 906 -14.57 -33.31 -11.08
N ILE A 907 -13.91 -33.57 -12.21
CA ILE A 907 -14.30 -34.59 -13.19
C ILE A 907 -13.28 -35.74 -13.09
N ARG A 908 -13.74 -36.99 -12.95
CA ARG A 908 -12.90 -38.16 -12.61
C ARG A 908 -11.67 -38.33 -13.51
N PHE A 909 -11.89 -38.22 -14.81
CA PHE A 909 -10.82 -38.23 -15.82
C PHE A 909 -10.67 -36.87 -16.51
N GLY A 910 -11.16 -35.80 -15.87
CA GLY A 910 -10.95 -34.45 -16.34
C GLY A 910 -9.48 -34.06 -16.25
N CYS A 911 -9.00 -33.37 -17.27
CA CYS A 911 -7.65 -32.83 -17.30
C CYS A 911 -7.64 -31.48 -18.03
N ARG A 912 -6.55 -30.73 -17.91
CA ARG A 912 -6.39 -29.50 -18.68
C ARG A 912 -6.12 -29.81 -20.15
N ALA A 913 -6.35 -28.81 -21.00
CA ALA A 913 -5.99 -28.88 -22.40
C ALA A 913 -4.45 -28.99 -22.56
N ALA A 914 -3.97 -30.21 -22.77
CA ALA A 914 -2.56 -30.54 -22.98
C ALA A 914 -2.44 -31.71 -23.98
N PRO A 915 -1.25 -31.96 -24.56
CA PRO A 915 -1.06 -33.04 -25.53
C PRO A 915 -1.57 -34.39 -25.00
N GLY A 916 -2.36 -35.09 -25.83
CA GLY A 916 -2.99 -36.36 -25.46
C GLY A 916 -4.28 -36.24 -24.63
N ALA A 917 -4.70 -35.04 -24.21
CA ALA A 917 -6.03 -34.83 -23.63
C ALA A 917 -7.08 -34.89 -24.74
N ILE A 918 -8.23 -35.53 -24.48
CA ILE A 918 -9.35 -35.59 -25.42
C ILE A 918 -9.94 -34.19 -25.54
N GLU A 919 -9.98 -33.65 -26.76
CA GLU A 919 -10.50 -32.29 -27.05
C GLU A 919 -11.85 -32.28 -27.76
N LYS A 920 -12.24 -33.40 -28.36
CA LYS A 920 -13.50 -33.53 -29.09
C LYS A 920 -14.06 -34.94 -28.96
N ILE A 921 -15.35 -35.05 -28.71
CA ILE A 921 -16.07 -36.33 -28.57
C ILE A 921 -17.31 -36.31 -29.47
N GLU A 922 -17.54 -37.41 -30.18
CA GLU A 922 -18.79 -37.65 -30.90
C GLU A 922 -19.27 -39.08 -30.61
N ILE A 923 -20.56 -39.22 -30.29
CA ILE A 923 -21.18 -40.50 -29.97
C ILE A 923 -22.24 -40.80 -31.02
N ASP A 924 -22.13 -41.95 -31.67
CA ASP A 924 -23.10 -42.36 -32.67
C ASP A 924 -24.46 -42.69 -32.01
N PRO A 925 -25.57 -42.06 -32.45
CA PRO A 925 -26.87 -42.21 -31.79
C PRO A 925 -27.52 -43.58 -32.04
N GLU A 926 -27.06 -44.38 -33.00
CA GLU A 926 -27.61 -45.72 -33.26
C GLU A 926 -26.78 -46.79 -32.55
N THR A 927 -25.47 -46.80 -32.80
CA THR A 927 -24.53 -47.82 -32.31
C THR A 927 -24.01 -47.54 -30.90
N LYS A 928 -24.06 -46.28 -30.43
CA LYS A 928 -23.45 -45.81 -29.17
C LYS A 928 -21.92 -45.94 -29.14
N GLU A 929 -21.28 -46.16 -30.28
CA GLU A 929 -19.82 -46.14 -30.36
C GLU A 929 -19.29 -44.71 -30.27
N VAL A 930 -18.10 -44.59 -29.67
CA VAL A 930 -17.46 -43.32 -29.37
C VAL A 930 -16.30 -43.10 -30.34
N ARG A 931 -16.29 -41.94 -30.99
CA ARG A 931 -15.11 -41.41 -31.67
C ARG A 931 -14.62 -40.15 -30.98
N PHE A 932 -13.31 -40.00 -30.83
CA PHE A 932 -12.73 -38.84 -30.17
C PHE A 932 -11.39 -38.42 -30.79
N LYS A 933 -11.01 -37.16 -30.56
CA LYS A 933 -9.70 -36.59 -30.91
C LYS A 933 -8.94 -36.15 -29.67
N VAL A 934 -7.61 -36.16 -29.76
CA VAL A 934 -6.73 -35.65 -28.71
C VAL A 934 -5.91 -34.46 -29.22
N ILE A 935 -5.57 -33.54 -28.32
CA ILE A 935 -4.77 -32.35 -28.64
C ILE A 935 -3.42 -32.75 -29.25
N GLU A 936 -3.00 -32.01 -30.28
CA GLU A 936 -1.81 -32.22 -31.14
C GLU A 936 -1.90 -33.38 -32.15
N ARG A 937 -3.06 -34.05 -32.27
CA ARG A 937 -3.29 -35.05 -33.33
C ARG A 937 -4.47 -34.64 -34.22
N HIS A 938 -4.34 -34.87 -35.52
CA HIS A 938 -5.40 -34.54 -36.46
C HIS A 938 -6.38 -35.70 -36.67
N GLU A 939 -5.91 -36.92 -36.44
CA GLU A 939 -6.59 -38.19 -36.62
C GLU A 939 -7.60 -38.48 -35.50
N TRP A 940 -8.67 -39.20 -35.82
CA TRP A 940 -9.59 -39.77 -34.83
C TRP A 940 -9.04 -41.06 -34.23
N ASN A 941 -9.51 -41.45 -33.03
CA ASN A 941 -9.14 -42.74 -32.42
C ASN A 941 -9.46 -43.95 -33.31
N THR A 942 -10.45 -43.82 -34.21
CA THR A 942 -10.83 -44.86 -35.17
C THR A 942 -9.89 -44.98 -36.38
N GLU A 943 -8.95 -44.05 -36.54
CA GLU A 943 -8.03 -43.97 -37.69
C GLU A 943 -6.61 -44.43 -37.34
N VAL A 944 -6.32 -44.66 -36.05
CA VAL A 944 -5.00 -45.06 -35.54
C VAL A 944 -5.11 -46.17 -34.50
N ASP A 945 -4.14 -47.08 -34.45
CA ASP A 945 -4.16 -48.22 -33.52
C ASP A 945 -4.09 -47.80 -32.04
N ASN A 946 -3.37 -46.71 -31.75
CA ASN A 946 -3.31 -46.12 -30.42
C ASN A 946 -3.18 -44.59 -30.49
N ILE A 947 -4.24 -43.91 -30.08
CA ILE A 947 -4.29 -42.44 -30.05
C ILE A 947 -3.63 -41.84 -28.80
N GLY A 948 -3.47 -42.62 -27.73
CA GLY A 948 -2.71 -42.26 -26.54
C GLY A 948 -3.41 -41.30 -25.58
N ALA A 949 -4.75 -41.39 -25.46
CA ALA A 949 -5.52 -40.48 -24.61
C ALA A 949 -5.09 -40.55 -23.13
N ASN A 950 -5.11 -39.41 -22.43
CA ASN A 950 -4.72 -39.36 -21.01
C ASN A 950 -5.76 -38.68 -20.08
N GLY A 951 -6.86 -38.18 -20.63
CA GLY A 951 -7.96 -37.56 -19.90
C GLY A 951 -8.88 -36.78 -20.84
N ILE A 952 -9.85 -36.06 -20.28
CA ILE A 952 -10.87 -35.27 -20.98
C ILE A 952 -10.67 -33.79 -20.66
N CYS A 953 -10.42 -32.94 -21.67
CA CYS A 953 -10.28 -31.51 -21.44
C CYS A 953 -11.60 -30.73 -21.54
N GLY A 954 -11.59 -29.46 -21.14
CA GLY A 954 -12.78 -28.60 -21.07
C GLY A 954 -13.66 -28.59 -22.32
N SER A 955 -13.06 -28.55 -23.52
CA SER A 955 -13.83 -28.61 -24.77
C SER A 955 -14.59 -29.93 -24.93
N ALA A 956 -13.95 -31.04 -24.58
CA ALA A 956 -14.59 -32.36 -24.60
C ALA A 956 -15.59 -32.55 -23.45
N ILE A 957 -15.44 -31.84 -22.33
CA ILE A 957 -16.44 -31.80 -21.23
C ILE A 957 -17.73 -31.12 -21.71
N ILE A 958 -17.62 -30.04 -22.47
CA ILE A 958 -18.77 -29.40 -23.11
C ILE A 958 -19.41 -30.32 -24.16
N ASP A 959 -18.65 -31.20 -24.82
CA ASP A 959 -19.20 -32.18 -25.77
C ASP A 959 -19.84 -33.39 -25.10
N VAL A 960 -19.23 -33.96 -24.04
CA VAL A 960 -19.56 -35.32 -23.61
C VAL A 960 -20.98 -35.46 -23.09
N VAL A 961 -21.47 -34.51 -22.29
CA VAL A 961 -22.83 -34.56 -21.74
C VAL A 961 -23.88 -34.38 -22.85
N PRO A 962 -23.78 -33.38 -23.74
CA PRO A 962 -24.64 -33.28 -24.92
C PRO A 962 -24.62 -34.51 -25.80
N GLN A 963 -23.45 -35.11 -26.06
CA GLN A 963 -23.35 -36.32 -26.89
C GLN A 963 -24.02 -37.52 -26.22
N LEU A 964 -23.82 -37.73 -24.91
CA LEU A 964 -24.52 -38.76 -24.15
C LEU A 964 -26.04 -38.55 -24.19
N PHE A 965 -26.48 -37.28 -24.12
CA PHE A 965 -27.89 -36.92 -24.16
C PHE A 965 -28.50 -37.15 -25.55
N MET A 966 -27.86 -36.63 -26.62
CA MET A 966 -28.28 -36.79 -28.01
C MET A 966 -28.30 -38.27 -28.44
N ALA A 967 -27.32 -39.05 -27.99
CA ALA A 967 -27.30 -40.50 -28.17
C ALA A 967 -28.31 -41.23 -27.26
N GLY A 968 -29.08 -40.54 -26.43
CA GLY A 968 -30.10 -41.13 -25.58
C GLY A 968 -29.57 -42.08 -24.50
N ILE A 969 -28.30 -41.95 -24.11
CA ILE A 969 -27.63 -42.70 -23.04
C ILE A 969 -28.04 -42.14 -21.67
N ILE A 970 -28.18 -40.83 -21.59
CA ILE A 970 -28.75 -40.12 -20.44
C ILE A 970 -30.11 -39.49 -20.80
N ASP A 971 -30.95 -39.26 -19.80
CA ASP A 971 -32.22 -38.53 -19.96
C ASP A 971 -32.05 -37.01 -19.79
N ARG A 972 -33.15 -36.25 -19.94
CA ARG A 972 -33.15 -34.77 -19.79
C ARG A 972 -32.78 -34.29 -18.39
N THR A 973 -32.80 -35.16 -17.39
CA THR A 973 -32.38 -34.83 -16.01
C THR A 973 -30.89 -35.13 -15.79
N GLY A 974 -30.19 -35.67 -16.79
CA GLY A 974 -28.79 -36.09 -16.72
C GLY A 974 -28.58 -37.46 -16.10
N ARG A 975 -29.65 -38.27 -15.93
CA ARG A 975 -29.53 -39.62 -15.36
C ARG A 975 -29.24 -40.64 -16.46
N PHE A 976 -28.30 -41.54 -16.22
CA PHE A 976 -28.08 -42.70 -17.08
C PHE A 976 -29.33 -43.60 -17.14
N LYS A 977 -29.68 -44.04 -18.35
CA LYS A 977 -30.76 -45.02 -18.55
C LYS A 977 -30.29 -46.40 -18.10
N LYS A 978 -30.85 -46.89 -16.98
CA LYS A 978 -30.43 -48.15 -16.34
C LYS A 978 -30.68 -49.40 -17.18
N ASP A 979 -31.60 -49.31 -18.14
CA ASP A 979 -31.96 -50.36 -19.09
C ASP A 979 -31.06 -50.38 -20.34
N LEU A 980 -30.09 -49.47 -20.46
CA LEU A 980 -29.14 -49.46 -21.56
C LEU A 980 -28.24 -50.69 -21.51
N GLN A 981 -28.30 -51.52 -22.55
CA GLN A 981 -27.37 -52.64 -22.74
C GLN A 981 -26.32 -52.29 -23.79
N HIS A 982 -25.13 -51.91 -23.33
CA HIS A 982 -24.01 -51.60 -24.22
C HIS A 982 -22.67 -51.94 -23.53
N PRO A 983 -21.65 -52.46 -24.24
CA PRO A 983 -20.36 -52.80 -23.63
C PRO A 983 -19.66 -51.63 -22.93
N ARG A 984 -19.89 -50.40 -23.41
CA ARG A 984 -19.35 -49.17 -22.81
C ARG A 984 -20.10 -48.71 -21.56
N PHE A 985 -21.28 -49.25 -21.26
CA PHE A 985 -22.07 -48.84 -20.10
C PHE A 985 -21.92 -49.84 -18.96
N ARG A 986 -21.65 -49.34 -17.76
CA ARG A 986 -21.41 -50.16 -16.55
C ARG A 986 -22.14 -49.57 -15.37
N ILE A 987 -22.53 -50.43 -14.42
CA ILE A 987 -23.02 -50.03 -13.11
C ILE A 987 -22.23 -50.83 -12.07
N ASP A 988 -21.42 -50.14 -11.26
CA ASP A 988 -20.62 -50.74 -10.18
C ASP A 988 -20.96 -50.11 -8.81
N GLU A 989 -20.16 -50.40 -7.77
CA GLU A 989 -20.32 -49.81 -6.43
C GLU A 989 -20.20 -48.27 -6.42
N GLY A 990 -19.51 -47.69 -7.41
CA GLY A 990 -19.33 -46.25 -7.62
C GLY A 990 -20.44 -45.60 -8.47
N GLY A 991 -21.41 -46.36 -8.96
CA GLY A 991 -22.56 -45.86 -9.71
C GLY A 991 -22.54 -46.19 -11.20
N ALA A 992 -23.31 -45.43 -11.99
CA ALA A 992 -23.38 -45.62 -13.43
C ALA A 992 -22.26 -44.85 -14.14
N GLU A 993 -21.53 -45.52 -15.04
CA GLU A 993 -20.44 -44.94 -15.84
C GLU A 993 -20.49 -45.37 -17.31
N PHE A 994 -19.96 -44.52 -18.19
CA PHE A 994 -19.85 -44.78 -19.61
C PHE A 994 -18.41 -44.59 -20.10
N VAL A 995 -17.90 -45.58 -20.83
CA VAL A 995 -16.50 -45.63 -21.30
C VAL A 995 -16.33 -44.80 -22.56
N ILE A 996 -15.52 -43.74 -22.46
CA ILE A 996 -15.14 -42.87 -23.58
C ILE A 996 -13.97 -43.48 -24.34
N ALA A 997 -12.90 -43.88 -23.64
CA ALA A 997 -11.74 -44.53 -24.24
C ALA A 997 -11.34 -45.77 -23.44
N TRP A 998 -11.08 -46.87 -24.13
CA TRP A 998 -10.61 -48.12 -23.53
C TRP A 998 -9.13 -48.05 -23.18
N ALA A 999 -8.67 -48.81 -22.18
CA ALA A 999 -7.28 -48.83 -21.71
C ALA A 999 -6.22 -49.03 -22.82
N LYS A 1000 -6.57 -49.75 -23.89
CA LYS A 1000 -5.70 -49.94 -25.07
C LYS A 1000 -5.51 -48.67 -25.92
N GLU A 1001 -6.45 -47.73 -25.83
CA GLU A 1001 -6.47 -46.45 -26.53
C GLU A 1001 -5.84 -45.31 -25.68
N THR A 1002 -5.51 -45.59 -24.42
CA THR A 1002 -4.99 -44.60 -23.47
C THR A 1002 -3.49 -44.75 -23.23
N SER A 1003 -2.83 -43.65 -22.89
CA SER A 1003 -1.43 -43.64 -22.44
C SER A 1003 -1.27 -43.85 -20.94
N ILE A 1004 -2.38 -43.90 -20.19
CA ILE A 1004 -2.41 -44.16 -18.75
C ILE A 1004 -2.65 -45.64 -18.40
N GLY A 1005 -2.99 -46.48 -19.39
CA GLY A 1005 -3.19 -47.92 -19.19
C GLY A 1005 -4.50 -48.29 -18.48
N GLU A 1006 -5.42 -47.34 -18.33
CA GLU A 1006 -6.74 -47.49 -17.71
C GLU A 1006 -7.84 -46.94 -18.63
N ASP A 1007 -9.08 -47.38 -18.42
CA ASP A 1007 -10.23 -46.87 -19.15
C ASP A 1007 -10.57 -45.43 -18.71
N ILE A 1008 -10.78 -44.54 -19.67
CA ILE A 1008 -11.30 -43.19 -19.41
C ILE A 1008 -12.82 -43.24 -19.50
N VAL A 1009 -13.50 -42.93 -18.39
CA VAL A 1009 -14.96 -43.00 -18.25
C VAL A 1009 -15.56 -41.66 -17.83
N VAL A 1010 -16.86 -41.49 -18.06
CA VAL A 1010 -17.69 -40.42 -17.49
C VAL A 1010 -18.74 -41.05 -16.60
N CYS A 1011 -18.78 -40.67 -15.33
CA CYS A 1011 -19.71 -41.20 -14.34
C CYS A 1011 -20.89 -40.25 -14.06
N GLN A 1012 -21.85 -40.71 -13.26
CA GLN A 1012 -23.03 -39.92 -12.89
C GLN A 1012 -22.68 -38.63 -12.15
N ASP A 1013 -21.63 -38.64 -11.32
CA ASP A 1013 -21.17 -37.46 -10.58
C ASP A 1013 -20.52 -36.43 -11.51
N ASP A 1014 -19.75 -36.88 -12.51
CA ASP A 1014 -19.20 -36.00 -13.56
C ASP A 1014 -20.32 -35.24 -14.28
N VAL A 1015 -21.39 -35.97 -14.68
CA VAL A 1015 -22.57 -35.35 -15.32
C VAL A 1015 -23.23 -34.32 -14.39
N ARG A 1016 -23.31 -34.61 -13.08
CA ARG A 1016 -23.90 -33.68 -12.10
C ARG A 1016 -23.07 -32.41 -11.93
N ASN A 1017 -21.75 -32.52 -11.84
CA ASN A 1017 -20.86 -31.37 -11.72
C ASN A 1017 -20.95 -30.46 -12.95
N ILE A 1018 -21.02 -31.04 -14.15
CA ILE A 1018 -21.22 -30.28 -15.40
C ILE A 1018 -22.59 -29.59 -15.41
N GLN A 1019 -23.64 -30.26 -14.92
CA GLN A 1019 -24.98 -29.65 -14.82
C GLN A 1019 -25.00 -28.48 -13.83
N LEU A 1020 -24.31 -28.58 -12.68
CA LEU A 1020 -24.21 -27.49 -11.70
C LEU A 1020 -23.57 -26.25 -12.33
N ALA A 1021 -22.42 -26.45 -13.00
CA ALA A 1021 -21.69 -25.39 -13.66
C ALA A 1021 -22.53 -24.69 -14.75
N LYS A 1022 -23.13 -25.47 -15.66
CA LYS A 1022 -23.95 -24.91 -16.74
C LYS A 1022 -25.24 -24.27 -16.21
N GLY A 1023 -25.81 -24.82 -15.14
CA GLY A 1023 -27.02 -24.31 -14.49
C GLY A 1023 -26.79 -22.91 -13.92
N ALA A 1024 -25.62 -22.68 -13.32
CA ALA A 1024 -25.23 -21.38 -12.77
C ALA A 1024 -25.12 -20.32 -13.89
N MET A 1025 -24.40 -20.62 -14.97
CA MET A 1025 -24.26 -19.70 -16.12
C MET A 1025 -25.60 -19.35 -16.76
N TYR A 1026 -26.43 -20.37 -17.05
CA TYR A 1026 -27.73 -20.14 -17.66
C TYR A 1026 -28.65 -19.31 -16.75
N ALA A 1027 -28.67 -19.62 -15.45
CA ALA A 1027 -29.49 -18.88 -14.49
C ALA A 1027 -29.04 -17.43 -14.38
N GLY A 1028 -27.73 -17.17 -14.30
CA GLY A 1028 -27.16 -15.83 -14.32
C GLY A 1028 -27.58 -15.06 -15.57
N ALA A 1029 -27.37 -15.64 -16.75
CA ALA A 1029 -27.77 -15.03 -18.01
C ALA A 1029 -29.28 -14.73 -18.06
N LYS A 1030 -30.12 -15.65 -17.60
CA LYS A 1030 -31.58 -15.48 -17.61
C LYS A 1030 -32.06 -14.36 -16.67
N LEU A 1031 -31.45 -14.25 -15.48
CA LEU A 1031 -31.76 -13.19 -14.53
C LEU A 1031 -31.27 -11.84 -15.03
N MET A 1032 -30.07 -11.78 -15.62
CA MET A 1032 -29.56 -10.58 -16.28
C MET A 1032 -30.48 -10.14 -17.43
N MET A 1033 -30.96 -11.06 -18.26
CA MET A 1033 -31.94 -10.75 -19.33
C MET A 1033 -33.22 -10.13 -18.76
N ARG A 1034 -33.75 -10.69 -17.66
CA ARG A 1034 -34.93 -10.14 -16.97
C ARG A 1034 -34.67 -8.74 -16.45
N ARG A 1035 -33.50 -8.50 -15.85
CA ARG A 1035 -33.06 -7.20 -15.33
C ARG A 1035 -32.92 -6.15 -16.43
N LEU A 1036 -32.39 -6.56 -17.58
CA LEU A 1036 -32.23 -5.70 -18.76
C LEU A 1036 -33.55 -5.48 -19.51
N GLY A 1037 -34.57 -6.32 -19.25
CA GLY A 1037 -35.88 -6.25 -19.91
C GLY A 1037 -35.84 -6.80 -21.34
N VAL A 1038 -35.03 -7.82 -21.60
CA VAL A 1038 -34.88 -8.44 -22.93
C VAL A 1038 -35.32 -9.91 -22.90
N ASP A 1039 -36.02 -10.34 -23.96
CA ASP A 1039 -36.52 -11.71 -24.08
C ASP A 1039 -35.61 -12.61 -24.93
N LYS A 1040 -34.68 -12.01 -25.69
CA LYS A 1040 -33.76 -12.71 -26.59
C LYS A 1040 -32.35 -12.13 -26.51
N VAL A 1041 -31.39 -12.99 -26.82
CA VAL A 1041 -29.99 -12.63 -27.05
C VAL A 1041 -29.75 -12.76 -28.56
N ASP A 1042 -29.18 -11.73 -29.18
CA ASP A 1042 -28.94 -11.72 -30.63
C ASP A 1042 -27.62 -12.40 -31.00
N LYS A 1043 -26.62 -12.32 -30.10
CA LYS A 1043 -25.28 -12.88 -30.30
C LYS A 1043 -24.68 -13.38 -28.98
N VAL A 1044 -24.05 -14.54 -29.01
CA VAL A 1044 -23.36 -15.13 -27.85
C VAL A 1044 -21.87 -15.24 -28.16
N ILE A 1045 -21.03 -14.76 -27.25
CA ILE A 1045 -19.57 -14.83 -27.35
C ILE A 1045 -19.06 -15.64 -26.16
N LEU A 1046 -18.40 -16.77 -26.44
CA LEU A 1046 -17.79 -17.64 -25.45
C LEU A 1046 -16.30 -17.34 -25.39
N ALA A 1047 -15.85 -16.73 -24.30
CA ALA A 1047 -14.46 -16.44 -24.01
C ALA A 1047 -13.89 -17.44 -22.99
N GLY A 1048 -12.56 -17.50 -22.90
CA GLY A 1048 -11.87 -18.20 -21.83
C GLY A 1048 -10.63 -18.97 -22.30
N ALA A 1049 -9.74 -19.24 -21.35
CA ALA A 1049 -8.49 -19.94 -21.63
C ALA A 1049 -8.64 -21.47 -21.78
N PHE A 1050 -9.82 -22.04 -21.53
CA PHE A 1050 -10.09 -23.48 -21.51
C PHE A 1050 -10.31 -24.08 -22.93
N GLY A 1051 -9.32 -24.81 -23.46
CA GLY A 1051 -9.46 -25.62 -24.69
C GLY A 1051 -9.28 -24.88 -26.03
N SER A 1052 -8.94 -25.62 -27.09
CA SER A 1052 -8.65 -25.12 -28.45
C SER A 1052 -9.91 -24.74 -29.25
N TYR A 1053 -11.06 -25.32 -28.90
CA TYR A 1053 -12.29 -25.27 -29.68
C TYR A 1053 -13.52 -25.52 -28.79
N ILE A 1054 -14.59 -24.74 -28.93
CA ILE A 1054 -15.89 -25.02 -28.28
C ILE A 1054 -16.91 -25.34 -29.37
N ASP A 1055 -17.51 -26.53 -29.33
CA ASP A 1055 -18.57 -26.86 -30.27
C ASP A 1055 -19.86 -26.11 -29.94
N LYS A 1056 -20.28 -25.25 -30.86
CA LYS A 1056 -21.46 -24.38 -30.69
C LYS A 1056 -22.75 -25.20 -30.52
N LYS A 1057 -22.86 -26.36 -31.18
CA LYS A 1057 -24.04 -27.22 -31.07
C LYS A 1057 -24.06 -27.90 -29.71
N SER A 1058 -22.94 -28.46 -29.28
CA SER A 1058 -22.83 -29.06 -27.94
C SER A 1058 -23.13 -28.04 -26.85
N ALA A 1059 -22.56 -26.83 -26.90
CA ALA A 1059 -22.82 -25.78 -25.92
C ALA A 1059 -24.31 -25.37 -25.86
N ALA A 1060 -24.98 -25.28 -27.01
CA ALA A 1060 -26.41 -25.00 -27.08
C ALA A 1060 -27.27 -26.17 -26.54
N VAL A 1061 -26.93 -27.43 -26.87
CA VAL A 1061 -27.62 -28.63 -26.39
C VAL A 1061 -27.40 -28.86 -24.90
N LEU A 1062 -26.23 -28.51 -24.38
CA LEU A 1062 -25.95 -28.47 -22.95
C LEU A 1062 -26.87 -27.49 -22.23
N GLY A 1063 -27.27 -26.42 -22.94
CA GLY A 1063 -28.00 -25.30 -22.39
C GLY A 1063 -27.11 -24.44 -21.50
N LEU A 1064 -25.90 -24.14 -21.98
CA LEU A 1064 -24.95 -23.27 -21.30
C LEU A 1064 -25.44 -21.81 -21.24
N PHE A 1065 -26.24 -21.41 -22.22
CA PHE A 1065 -26.82 -20.07 -22.37
C PHE A 1065 -28.24 -20.13 -22.95
N PRO A 1066 -29.05 -19.06 -22.79
CA PRO A 1066 -30.35 -18.92 -23.43
C PRO A 1066 -30.31 -19.08 -24.95
N SER A 1067 -31.41 -19.56 -25.55
CA SER A 1067 -31.50 -19.86 -26.98
C SER A 1067 -31.03 -18.69 -27.87
N CYS A 1068 -30.10 -18.99 -28.78
CA CYS A 1068 -29.54 -18.08 -29.78
C CYS A 1068 -29.36 -18.85 -31.11
N GLU A 1069 -29.38 -18.15 -32.24
CA GLU A 1069 -29.11 -18.73 -33.55
C GLU A 1069 -27.68 -19.29 -33.61
N LEU A 1070 -27.51 -20.53 -34.10
CA LEU A 1070 -26.20 -21.21 -34.08
C LEU A 1070 -25.09 -20.45 -34.83
N GLU A 1071 -25.46 -19.71 -35.87
CA GLU A 1071 -24.55 -18.87 -36.64
C GLU A 1071 -24.05 -17.65 -35.86
N ASN A 1072 -24.80 -17.19 -34.85
CA ASN A 1072 -24.49 -16.04 -34.01
C ASN A 1072 -23.82 -16.41 -32.68
N ILE A 1073 -23.38 -17.66 -32.54
CA ILE A 1073 -22.56 -18.12 -31.41
C ILE A 1073 -21.11 -18.10 -31.86
N TYR A 1074 -20.24 -17.41 -31.14
CA TYR A 1074 -18.83 -17.27 -31.44
C TYR A 1074 -18.01 -17.76 -30.26
N SER A 1075 -16.89 -18.42 -30.54
CA SER A 1075 -15.89 -18.73 -29.52
C SER A 1075 -14.69 -17.84 -29.80
N VAL A 1076 -14.26 -17.14 -28.76
CA VAL A 1076 -13.04 -16.34 -28.73
C VAL A 1076 -12.07 -16.97 -27.73
N GLY A 1077 -10.79 -16.71 -27.91
CA GLY A 1077 -9.75 -17.26 -27.03
C GLY A 1077 -9.70 -16.53 -25.69
N ASN A 1078 -8.48 -16.19 -25.26
CA ASN A 1078 -8.27 -15.39 -24.06
C ASN A 1078 -8.61 -13.90 -24.33
N ALA A 1079 -9.89 -13.54 -24.22
CA ALA A 1079 -10.37 -12.19 -24.44
C ALA A 1079 -9.84 -11.19 -23.38
N ALA A 1080 -9.64 -11.63 -22.12
CA ALA A 1080 -9.03 -10.80 -21.08
C ALA A 1080 -7.59 -10.41 -21.46
N GLY A 1081 -6.79 -11.38 -21.91
CA GLY A 1081 -5.44 -11.15 -22.44
C GLY A 1081 -5.41 -10.25 -23.68
N ASP A 1082 -6.37 -10.43 -24.60
CA ASP A 1082 -6.52 -9.53 -25.75
C ASP A 1082 -6.87 -8.09 -25.31
N GLY A 1083 -7.71 -7.92 -24.29
CA GLY A 1083 -8.00 -6.63 -23.67
C GLY A 1083 -6.78 -5.96 -23.03
N ALA A 1084 -5.95 -6.73 -22.33
CA ALA A 1084 -4.69 -6.27 -21.77
C ALA A 1084 -3.74 -5.76 -22.88
N ARG A 1085 -3.68 -6.45 -24.03
CA ARG A 1085 -2.91 -6.00 -25.20
C ARG A 1085 -3.46 -4.70 -25.79
N VAL A 1086 -4.78 -4.58 -25.90
CA VAL A 1086 -5.44 -3.34 -26.37
C VAL A 1086 -5.07 -2.16 -25.48
N ALA A 1087 -5.12 -2.32 -24.15
CA ALA A 1087 -4.73 -1.30 -23.19
C ALA A 1087 -3.20 -1.02 -23.15
N LEU A 1088 -2.37 -2.02 -23.45
CA LEU A 1088 -0.92 -1.85 -23.54
C LEU A 1088 -0.55 -0.98 -24.75
N LEU A 1089 -1.15 -1.28 -25.90
CA LEU A 1089 -0.84 -0.64 -27.18
C LEU A 1089 -1.56 0.71 -27.38
N ASN A 1090 -2.56 1.03 -26.56
CA ASN A 1090 -3.31 2.27 -26.66
C ASN A 1090 -3.69 2.86 -25.30
N VAL A 1091 -3.11 4.01 -24.94
CA VAL A 1091 -3.39 4.72 -23.68
C VAL A 1091 -4.82 5.24 -23.56
N ASP A 1092 -5.49 5.56 -24.67
CA ASP A 1092 -6.89 6.00 -24.63
C ASP A 1092 -7.78 4.85 -24.16
N LYS A 1093 -7.40 3.61 -24.48
CA LYS A 1093 -8.10 2.40 -24.04
C LYS A 1093 -7.93 2.13 -22.54
N ARG A 1094 -6.86 2.63 -21.90
CA ARG A 1094 -6.72 2.62 -20.43
C ARG A 1094 -7.76 3.53 -19.77
N VAL A 1095 -7.96 4.72 -20.32
CA VAL A 1095 -8.98 5.68 -19.85
C VAL A 1095 -10.39 5.13 -20.10
N GLU A 1096 -10.62 4.55 -21.28
CA GLU A 1096 -11.89 3.92 -21.60
C GLU A 1096 -12.22 2.76 -20.65
N ALA A 1097 -11.23 1.98 -20.24
CA ALA A 1097 -11.41 0.93 -19.24
C ALA A 1097 -12.01 1.48 -17.94
N ASP A 1098 -11.46 2.59 -17.41
CA ASP A 1098 -11.97 3.25 -16.20
C ASP A 1098 -13.41 3.74 -16.36
N ILE A 1099 -13.74 4.26 -17.55
CA ILE A 1099 -15.10 4.73 -17.84
C ILE A 1099 -16.06 3.53 -17.91
N MET A 1100 -15.71 2.51 -18.69
CA MET A 1100 -16.57 1.33 -18.91
C MET A 1100 -16.80 0.56 -17.61
N ALA A 1101 -15.76 0.32 -16.80
CA ALA A 1101 -15.89 -0.37 -15.52
C ALA A 1101 -16.83 0.35 -14.52
N ARG A 1102 -17.12 1.63 -14.73
CA ARG A 1102 -18.10 2.40 -13.92
C ARG A 1102 -19.48 2.51 -14.57
N GLN A 1103 -19.56 2.37 -15.90
CA GLN A 1103 -20.83 2.42 -16.63
C GLN A 1103 -21.57 1.08 -16.65
N VAL A 1104 -20.84 -0.03 -16.53
CA VAL A 1104 -21.44 -1.36 -16.43
C VAL A 1104 -22.10 -1.54 -15.06
N GLU A 1105 -23.39 -1.89 -15.04
CA GLU A 1105 -24.12 -2.18 -13.81
C GLU A 1105 -23.83 -3.63 -13.37
N TYR A 1106 -23.12 -3.80 -12.25
CA TYR A 1106 -22.95 -5.11 -11.62
C TYR A 1106 -24.27 -5.61 -11.02
N VAL A 1107 -24.63 -6.85 -11.34
CA VAL A 1107 -25.81 -7.55 -10.83
C VAL A 1107 -25.36 -8.65 -9.87
N GLU A 1108 -25.75 -8.52 -8.60
CA GLU A 1108 -25.50 -9.54 -7.58
C GLU A 1108 -26.59 -10.62 -7.67
N LEU A 1109 -26.27 -11.78 -8.23
CA LEU A 1109 -27.27 -12.85 -8.46
C LEU A 1109 -27.85 -13.43 -7.18
N THR A 1110 -27.09 -13.38 -6.07
CA THR A 1110 -27.52 -13.98 -4.80
C THR A 1110 -28.70 -13.25 -4.15
N VAL A 1111 -28.95 -11.99 -4.53
CA VAL A 1111 -30.09 -11.20 -4.04
C VAL A 1111 -31.27 -11.18 -5.01
N GLU A 1112 -31.12 -11.77 -6.20
CA GLU A 1112 -32.19 -11.80 -7.20
C GLU A 1112 -33.29 -12.81 -6.80
N PRO A 1113 -34.56 -12.38 -6.78
CA PRO A 1113 -35.68 -13.28 -6.49
C PRO A 1113 -35.72 -14.47 -7.46
N ASP A 1114 -36.09 -15.63 -6.94
CA ASP A 1114 -36.20 -16.90 -7.69
C ASP A 1114 -34.88 -17.50 -8.22
N PHE A 1115 -33.69 -17.03 -7.78
CA PHE A 1115 -32.41 -17.63 -8.22
C PHE A 1115 -32.41 -19.16 -8.12
N ASP A 1116 -32.74 -19.72 -6.94
CA ASP A 1116 -32.76 -21.17 -6.70
C ASP A 1116 -33.68 -21.93 -7.67
N LYS A 1117 -34.82 -21.32 -8.00
CA LYS A 1117 -35.80 -21.89 -8.92
C LYS A 1117 -35.28 -21.86 -10.35
N VAL A 1118 -34.75 -20.72 -10.80
CA VAL A 1118 -34.18 -20.59 -12.16
C VAL A 1118 -32.98 -21.53 -12.31
N PHE A 1119 -32.12 -21.61 -11.31
CA PHE A 1119 -30.98 -22.54 -11.26
C PHE A 1119 -31.44 -24.00 -11.36
N SER A 1120 -32.43 -24.41 -10.56
CA SER A 1120 -32.96 -25.78 -10.59
C SER A 1120 -33.58 -26.15 -11.95
N GLU A 1121 -34.32 -25.23 -12.57
CA GLU A 1121 -34.87 -25.41 -13.91
C GLU A 1121 -33.77 -25.48 -14.99
N ALA A 1122 -32.68 -24.75 -14.78
CA ALA A 1122 -31.52 -24.72 -15.65
C ALA A 1122 -30.64 -25.97 -15.59
N MET A 1123 -30.77 -26.84 -14.58
CA MET A 1123 -30.01 -28.10 -14.49
C MET A 1123 -30.37 -29.13 -15.58
N TRP A 1124 -31.56 -29.04 -16.17
CA TRP A 1124 -32.06 -29.98 -17.19
C TRP A 1124 -31.41 -29.75 -18.56
N LEU A 1125 -31.40 -30.75 -19.45
CA LEU A 1125 -30.82 -30.63 -20.79
C LEU A 1125 -31.90 -30.42 -21.89
N PRO A 1126 -31.80 -29.36 -22.73
CA PRO A 1126 -30.99 -28.15 -22.53
C PRO A 1126 -31.53 -27.26 -21.39
N HIS A 1127 -32.82 -27.34 -21.08
CA HIS A 1127 -33.47 -26.66 -19.94
C HIS A 1127 -34.80 -27.36 -19.62
N MET A 1128 -35.39 -27.10 -18.44
CA MET A 1128 -36.67 -27.72 -18.04
C MET A 1128 -37.86 -27.16 -18.82
N LYS A 1129 -37.96 -25.83 -18.91
CA LYS A 1129 -39.11 -25.09 -19.48
C LYS A 1129 -38.82 -24.30 -20.76
N ASP A 1130 -37.75 -23.51 -20.77
CA ASP A 1130 -37.34 -22.71 -21.93
C ASP A 1130 -37.20 -23.55 -23.22
N LYS A 1131 -37.56 -22.92 -24.34
CA LYS A 1131 -37.54 -23.53 -25.67
C LYS A 1131 -36.24 -23.20 -26.39
N PHE A 1132 -35.76 -24.16 -27.18
CA PHE A 1132 -34.53 -24.03 -27.98
C PHE A 1132 -34.82 -24.36 -29.45
N PRO A 1133 -35.57 -23.49 -30.17
CA PRO A 1133 -36.04 -23.77 -31.52
C PRO A 1133 -34.90 -24.09 -32.50
N HIS A 1134 -33.74 -23.44 -32.37
CA HIS A 1134 -32.61 -23.57 -33.30
C HIS A 1134 -31.84 -24.90 -33.21
N ILE A 1135 -32.14 -25.73 -32.20
CA ILE A 1135 -31.52 -27.05 -32.01
C ILE A 1135 -32.56 -28.16 -31.83
N GLU A 1136 -33.85 -27.91 -32.08
CA GLU A 1136 -34.90 -28.92 -31.88
C GLU A 1136 -34.65 -30.22 -32.67
N ASN A 1137 -34.03 -30.11 -33.84
CA ASN A 1137 -33.65 -31.23 -34.70
C ASN A 1137 -32.49 -32.08 -34.13
N LEU A 1138 -31.76 -31.59 -33.13
CA LEU A 1138 -30.65 -32.30 -32.47
C LEU A 1138 -31.11 -33.05 -31.21
N LEU A 1139 -32.31 -32.74 -30.68
CA LEU A 1139 -32.77 -33.29 -29.40
C LEU A 1139 -33.39 -34.69 -29.54
N PRO A 1140 -33.17 -35.61 -28.58
CA PRO A 1140 -33.73 -36.96 -28.62
C PRO A 1140 -35.27 -36.94 -28.61
N GLY A 1141 -35.90 -37.74 -29.49
CA GLY A 1141 -37.36 -37.94 -29.50
C GLY A 1141 -38.16 -37.03 -30.45
N LYS A 1142 -37.50 -36.26 -31.33
CA LYS A 1142 -38.18 -35.52 -32.43
C LYS A 1142 -37.56 -35.71 -33.82
N ALA A 1143 -36.54 -36.55 -33.99
CA ALA A 1143 -36.09 -36.98 -35.31
C ALA A 1143 -37.01 -38.09 -35.85
N ALA A 1144 -38.19 -37.69 -36.33
CA ALA A 1144 -39.02 -38.32 -37.37
C ALA A 1144 -40.45 -37.73 -37.32
N LYS A 1145 -40.66 -36.66 -38.08
CA LYS A 1145 -41.86 -36.51 -38.90
C LYS A 1145 -41.44 -36.05 -40.28
#